data_AF-A0A0J9RTG8-F1
#
_entry.id   AF-A0A0J9RTG8-F1
#
_cell.length_a   1.000
_cell.length_b   1.000
_cell.length_c   1.000
_cell.angle_alpha   90.00
_cell.angle_beta   90.00
_cell.angle_gamma   90.00
#
_symmetry.space_group_name_H-M   'P 1'
#
loop_
_entity.id
_entity.type
_entity.pdbx_description
1 polymer ?
#
loop_
_entity_poly.entity_id
_entity_poly.type
_entity_poly.pdbx_seq_one_letter_code
_entity_poly.pdbx_strand_id
1 'polypeptide(L)'
;MLLRILVLFCTLLSGKVAESLVKPLRYNLTILTRLGSEDEQNQFEGIVSIDIEATQPTRAIYLNSLNLTMSKQKTWIQRWASGRKIGALQIRRNIKKPSLIKIVMELPLRRGETYTLNMFFSGDLDRRQQYGYFAGYYDKTLKDLLHSRQELVFYSMTRLEPDYAHTVFPCFDDPRFRTPYNITLVHDRKYVALSNMPPIRETPYEEIENYVSTTFMGTPPLATHQVMWTLHHLQKVYSGPAATGENITVWSRPHLAEKLAKVPEMTPNLFSKYETLFAYPLPKGPDWGGKVDHVVLPRYTEMYSGQGLMVYGEDMVESGQNGPESLQETLAELVARQWNGLLVNLEDSDEEYMRDGINYYLSVQVMAMDNEAYNTTHLSRTRQDVLYYDSLAKVKSIATDVKESGHQKHRKKKMCLLTHMLKVALGDKLFLKGLQEFFKRYANSSASSKELWEEFQRGARRSHQLPTGVSLPTVMESWVKQPGFPILTVQRDDAKQMVTITQNRYNQKKMDNSSNDCWWVPIAYIVRNLTLPQVEWLGCQKNNTDILELSHVANPEDWLLINVDAAVPLRVFYDSYNLQLISDALRQDFTQIPELSRIQLVDDALSLSWSGRLPYNVTLNVISYLSNETSVLVWETALLNLEKLQSIMRMTTGFRIFKLYMQKLIEPAFKATLNSLPTKARTGPETPITTKSPDTTESPDTTESPDTMESSHHTESPDNTKSPDTTKSPDTTKSESKSELSLSSILYRLACQFEIKECLTDAQQRFEKAMDQKSSSSIPEEIREIVLCRGIRNGLEVHWIMVRDMFFESENDKEKSILLNSLSCTTEYWAMQKLLTWALDSKKVPRTLTAGILSAVLRSPLGYYVGKQFLFENSKEILRSKHFKLILSPFINAMTTKAEFSALYDHLHRNLPSSMVSGLSSMLEPGLDRVNWRNNLYFDLLKAIRNFTLDDGPKKSSDSDSL
;
A
#
# COMPACT_ATOMS: atom_id res chain seq x y z
N MET A 1 -3.59 -21.31 -53.03
CA MET A 1 -2.68 -20.14 -52.87
C MET A 1 -3.25 -19.10 -51.90
N LEU A 2 -4.48 -18.61 -52.13
CA LEU A 2 -5.14 -17.63 -51.23
C LEU A 2 -5.09 -17.98 -49.74
N LEU A 3 -5.28 -19.24 -49.33
CA LEU A 3 -5.23 -19.62 -47.91
C LEU A 3 -3.85 -19.37 -47.26
N ARG A 4 -2.74 -19.54 -47.99
CA ARG A 4 -1.39 -19.20 -47.49
C ARG A 4 -1.18 -17.69 -47.43
N ILE A 5 -1.77 -16.94 -48.37
CA ILE A 5 -1.76 -15.47 -48.35
C ILE A 5 -2.59 -14.96 -47.16
N LEU A 6 -3.75 -15.56 -46.87
CA LEU A 6 -4.58 -15.22 -45.72
C LEU A 6 -3.86 -15.49 -44.39
N VAL A 7 -3.19 -16.64 -44.25
CA VAL A 7 -2.37 -16.95 -43.07
C VAL A 7 -1.24 -15.92 -42.90
N LEU A 8 -0.54 -15.54 -43.99
CA LEU A 8 0.46 -14.46 -43.96
C LEU A 8 -0.13 -13.08 -43.65
N PHE A 9 -1.37 -12.80 -44.04
CA PHE A 9 -2.01 -11.52 -43.77
C PHE A 9 -2.55 -11.43 -42.34
N CYS A 10 -3.05 -12.54 -41.79
CA CYS A 10 -3.45 -12.65 -40.38
C CYS A 10 -2.25 -12.59 -39.44
N THR A 11 -1.11 -13.22 -39.77
CA THR A 11 0.11 -13.10 -38.94
C THR A 11 0.74 -11.71 -39.01
N LEU A 12 0.48 -10.92 -40.06
CA LEU A 12 0.86 -9.50 -40.14
C LEU A 12 -0.03 -8.56 -39.31
N LEU A 13 -1.19 -9.03 -38.83
CA LEU A 13 -2.12 -8.27 -38.00
C LEU A 13 -2.01 -8.61 -36.51
N SER A 14 -1.52 -9.81 -36.16
CA SER A 14 -1.11 -10.13 -34.79
C SER A 14 0.30 -9.63 -34.49
N GLY A 15 0.46 -8.67 -33.57
CA GLY A 15 1.77 -8.11 -33.19
C GLY A 15 2.74 -9.07 -32.47
N LYS A 16 2.41 -10.36 -32.36
CA LYS A 16 3.30 -11.39 -31.81
C LYS A 16 4.36 -11.77 -32.85
N VAL A 17 5.63 -11.79 -32.43
CA VAL A 17 6.79 -12.03 -33.31
C VAL A 17 6.63 -13.34 -34.09
N ALA A 18 6.32 -13.22 -35.39
CA ALA A 18 6.54 -14.28 -36.36
C ALA A 18 8.04 -14.59 -36.43
N GLU A 19 8.39 -15.87 -36.46
CA GLU A 19 9.75 -16.44 -36.38
C GLU A 19 10.88 -15.46 -36.75
N SER A 20 11.60 -14.97 -35.75
CA SER A 20 12.74 -14.09 -36.00
C SER A 20 13.82 -14.84 -36.80
N LEU A 21 14.21 -14.27 -37.95
CA LEU A 21 15.19 -14.83 -38.88
C LEU A 21 16.60 -14.94 -38.27
N VAL A 22 16.81 -14.30 -37.12
CA VAL A 22 17.99 -14.37 -36.27
C VAL A 22 17.57 -14.41 -34.80
N LYS A 23 18.30 -15.09 -33.93
CA LYS A 23 18.09 -15.06 -32.47
C LYS A 23 19.33 -14.50 -31.75
N PRO A 24 19.18 -13.72 -30.68
CA PRO A 24 20.31 -13.29 -29.85
C PRO A 24 20.86 -14.45 -29.02
N LEU A 25 22.16 -14.38 -28.74
CA LEU A 25 22.90 -15.34 -27.92
C LEU A 25 23.55 -14.67 -26.70
N ARG A 26 24.13 -13.47 -26.88
CA ARG A 26 24.82 -12.69 -25.84
C ARG A 26 24.91 -11.23 -26.26
N TYR A 27 24.90 -10.31 -25.29
CA TYR A 27 25.20 -8.90 -25.49
C TYR A 27 26.52 -8.52 -24.82
N ASN A 28 27.29 -7.65 -25.46
CA ASN A 28 28.36 -6.89 -24.83
C ASN A 28 27.99 -5.41 -24.97
N LEU A 29 27.92 -4.70 -23.84
CA LEU A 29 27.51 -3.30 -23.75
C LEU A 29 28.66 -2.48 -23.16
N THR A 30 29.11 -1.47 -23.90
CA THR A 30 29.97 -0.41 -23.37
C THR A 30 29.18 0.89 -23.43
N ILE A 31 28.90 1.50 -22.27
CA ILE A 31 28.09 2.73 -22.17
C ILE A 31 28.96 3.83 -21.56
N LEU A 32 29.14 4.94 -22.27
CA LEU A 32 29.78 6.15 -21.78
C LEU A 32 28.70 7.15 -21.38
N THR A 33 28.70 7.56 -20.11
CA THR A 33 27.68 8.47 -19.55
C THR A 33 28.29 9.79 -19.13
N ARG A 34 27.71 10.91 -19.59
CA ARG A 34 28.07 12.25 -19.13
C ARG A 34 26.91 12.84 -18.33
N LEU A 35 27.17 13.11 -17.05
CA LEU A 35 26.26 13.78 -16.13
C LEU A 35 26.78 15.20 -15.86
N GLY A 36 26.00 16.18 -16.31
CA GLY A 36 26.36 17.58 -16.36
C GLY A 36 26.01 18.37 -15.09
N SER A 37 26.58 19.58 -14.99
CA SER A 37 26.05 20.65 -14.14
C SER A 37 24.91 21.40 -14.87
N GLU A 38 24.36 22.49 -14.29
CA GLU A 38 23.16 23.18 -14.80
C GLU A 38 23.25 23.66 -16.27
N ASP A 39 24.47 23.80 -16.84
CA ASP A 39 24.72 24.24 -18.22
C ASP A 39 25.07 23.09 -19.21
N GLU A 40 25.19 21.84 -18.75
CA GLU A 40 25.60 20.69 -19.58
C GLU A 40 24.46 19.70 -19.86
N GLN A 41 24.39 19.18 -21.10
CA GLN A 41 23.35 18.21 -21.48
C GLN A 41 23.69 16.79 -20.99
N ASN A 42 22.82 16.23 -20.15
CA ASN A 42 22.90 14.83 -19.69
C ASN A 42 22.67 13.85 -20.86
N GLN A 43 23.73 13.19 -21.31
CA GLN A 43 23.74 12.31 -22.49
C GLN A 43 24.52 11.03 -22.25
N PHE A 44 24.27 10.01 -23.08
CA PHE A 44 25.07 8.80 -23.14
C PHE A 44 25.39 8.39 -24.58
N GLU A 45 26.56 7.78 -24.74
CA GLU A 45 27.01 7.11 -25.96
C GLU A 45 27.23 5.63 -25.66
N GLY A 46 27.14 4.76 -26.65
CA GLY A 46 27.34 3.34 -26.44
C GLY A 46 27.71 2.53 -27.65
N ILE A 47 28.35 1.40 -27.36
CA ILE A 47 28.66 0.33 -28.30
C ILE A 47 27.89 -0.90 -27.81
N VAL A 48 27.11 -1.50 -28.69
CA VAL A 48 26.50 -2.82 -28.46
C VAL A 48 27.03 -3.81 -29.48
N SER A 49 27.55 -4.93 -28.97
CA SER A 49 27.96 -6.08 -29.75
C SER A 49 27.04 -7.25 -29.41
N ILE A 50 26.13 -7.61 -30.31
CA ILE A 50 25.18 -8.71 -30.13
C ILE A 50 25.69 -9.94 -30.88
N ASP A 51 25.97 -11.01 -30.15
CA ASP A 51 26.18 -12.33 -30.75
C ASP A 51 24.82 -12.89 -31.15
N ILE A 52 24.68 -13.29 -32.41
CA ILE A 52 23.42 -13.78 -33.01
C ILE A 52 23.65 -15.05 -33.83
N GLU A 53 22.62 -15.91 -33.89
CA GLU A 53 22.56 -17.07 -34.80
C GLU A 53 21.48 -16.81 -35.86
N ALA A 54 21.78 -17.04 -37.14
CA ALA A 54 20.79 -16.92 -38.21
C ALA A 54 19.96 -18.21 -38.35
N THR A 55 18.68 -18.15 -38.00
CA THR A 55 17.76 -19.30 -38.06
C THR A 55 17.32 -19.62 -39.51
N GLN A 56 17.34 -18.60 -40.38
CA GLN A 56 17.05 -18.69 -41.81
C GLN A 56 18.03 -17.81 -42.62
N PRO A 57 18.27 -18.09 -43.93
CA PRO A 57 19.11 -17.22 -44.75
C PRO A 57 18.46 -15.85 -44.94
N THR A 58 19.16 -14.76 -44.56
CA THR A 58 18.58 -13.41 -44.56
C THR A 58 19.63 -12.33 -44.84
N ARG A 59 19.23 -11.23 -45.48
CA ARG A 59 20.02 -9.97 -45.52
C ARG A 59 19.53 -8.92 -44.53
N ALA A 60 18.44 -9.21 -43.81
CA ALA A 60 17.76 -8.26 -42.94
C ALA A 60 17.79 -8.75 -41.47
N ILE A 61 18.22 -7.86 -40.59
CA ILE A 61 18.10 -7.98 -39.14
C ILE A 61 17.05 -6.97 -38.70
N TYR A 62 16.13 -7.39 -37.83
CA TYR A 62 15.15 -6.52 -37.20
C TYR A 62 15.47 -6.40 -35.72
N LEU A 63 15.46 -5.17 -35.20
CA LEU A 63 15.75 -4.84 -33.80
C LEU A 63 14.77 -3.77 -33.34
N ASN A 64 14.59 -3.66 -32.03
CA ASN A 64 13.91 -2.53 -31.45
C ASN A 64 14.94 -1.42 -31.14
N SER A 65 14.60 -0.17 -31.46
CA SER A 65 15.36 1.04 -31.14
C SER A 65 14.47 2.28 -31.24
N LEU A 66 14.36 3.07 -30.16
CA LEU A 66 13.55 4.29 -30.11
C LEU A 66 14.34 5.43 -29.45
N ASN A 67 14.27 6.64 -30.03
CA ASN A 67 14.99 7.83 -29.56
C ASN A 67 16.52 7.68 -29.42
N LEU A 68 17.12 6.69 -30.10
CA LEU A 68 18.56 6.52 -30.21
C LEU A 68 19.06 6.94 -31.60
N THR A 69 20.16 7.70 -31.65
CA THR A 69 20.89 7.99 -32.89
C THR A 69 21.83 6.84 -33.19
N MET A 70 21.89 6.35 -34.42
CA MET A 70 22.74 5.23 -34.83
C MET A 70 23.59 5.57 -36.06
N SER A 71 24.86 5.20 -36.06
CA SER A 71 25.75 5.41 -37.21
C SER A 71 25.74 4.21 -38.17
N LYS A 72 25.32 4.44 -39.43
CA LYS A 72 25.40 3.40 -40.48
C LYS A 72 26.85 2.99 -40.75
N GLN A 73 27.75 3.97 -40.82
CA GLN A 73 29.17 3.80 -41.14
C GLN A 73 29.91 2.99 -40.08
N LYS A 74 29.53 3.13 -38.81
CA LYS A 74 30.10 2.35 -37.70
C LYS A 74 29.35 1.02 -37.42
N THR A 75 28.32 0.67 -38.20
CA THR A 75 27.56 -0.59 -38.01
C THR A 75 28.04 -1.69 -38.96
N TRP A 76 28.45 -2.82 -38.40
CA TRP A 76 28.95 -3.98 -39.16
C TRP A 76 28.68 -5.30 -38.43
N ILE A 77 28.71 -6.41 -39.15
CA ILE A 77 28.57 -7.76 -38.60
C ILE A 77 29.77 -8.63 -38.98
N GLN A 78 30.26 -9.44 -38.05
CA GLN A 78 31.40 -10.34 -38.27
C GLN A 78 30.98 -11.81 -38.18
N ARG A 79 31.27 -12.57 -39.23
CA ARG A 79 30.98 -14.02 -39.31
C ARG A 79 32.06 -14.81 -38.57
N TRP A 80 31.68 -15.54 -37.52
CA TRP A 80 32.63 -16.25 -36.64
C TRP A 80 33.53 -17.20 -37.42
N ALA A 81 32.94 -18.09 -38.22
CA ALA A 81 33.65 -19.13 -38.99
C ALA A 81 34.64 -18.64 -40.05
N SER A 82 34.83 -17.32 -40.23
CA SER A 82 35.76 -16.77 -41.23
C SER A 82 36.41 -15.44 -40.86
N GLY A 83 36.09 -14.87 -39.69
CA GLY A 83 36.51 -13.50 -39.31
C GLY A 83 35.98 -12.36 -40.21
N ARG A 84 35.32 -12.66 -41.34
CA ARG A 84 34.88 -11.68 -42.34
C ARG A 84 33.88 -10.70 -41.74
N LYS A 85 34.24 -9.41 -41.80
CA LYS A 85 33.34 -8.28 -41.54
C LYS A 85 32.49 -7.96 -42.77
N ILE A 86 31.24 -7.57 -42.55
CA ILE A 86 30.21 -7.26 -43.55
C ILE A 86 29.54 -5.96 -43.11
N GLY A 87 29.48 -4.95 -43.97
CA GLY A 87 28.93 -3.64 -43.63
C GLY A 87 27.40 -3.59 -43.63
N ALA A 88 26.85 -2.59 -42.95
CA ALA A 88 25.44 -2.23 -43.08
C ALA A 88 25.21 -1.40 -44.36
N LEU A 89 24.54 -2.01 -45.33
CA LEU A 89 24.11 -1.34 -46.55
C LEU A 89 23.15 -0.19 -46.22
N GLN A 90 22.17 -0.44 -45.33
CA GLN A 90 21.16 0.52 -44.92
C GLN A 90 20.57 0.22 -43.54
N ILE A 91 20.20 1.27 -42.80
CA ILE A 91 19.34 1.18 -41.61
C ILE A 91 18.04 1.95 -41.94
N ARG A 92 16.87 1.34 -41.74
CA ARG A 92 15.55 1.96 -41.92
C ARG A 92 14.72 1.84 -40.64
N ARG A 93 14.06 2.90 -40.19
CA ARG A 93 12.99 2.81 -39.17
C ARG A 93 11.66 2.42 -39.84
N ASN A 94 10.82 1.67 -39.15
CA ASN A 94 9.48 1.34 -39.62
C ASN A 94 8.51 2.52 -39.37
N ILE A 95 7.81 2.96 -40.42
CA ILE A 95 6.89 4.12 -40.36
C ILE A 95 5.68 3.85 -39.43
N LYS A 96 5.19 2.61 -39.38
CA LYS A 96 4.02 2.23 -38.57
C LYS A 96 4.36 1.87 -37.13
N LYS A 97 5.57 1.37 -36.87
CA LYS A 97 6.09 1.06 -35.53
C LYS A 97 7.47 1.71 -35.37
N PRO A 98 7.56 2.99 -34.96
CA PRO A 98 8.82 3.75 -34.94
C PRO A 98 9.93 3.12 -34.10
N SER A 99 9.56 2.32 -33.08
CA SER A 99 10.49 1.54 -32.26
C SER A 99 11.11 0.33 -32.98
N LEU A 100 10.65 -0.05 -34.17
CA LEU A 100 11.21 -1.17 -34.94
C LEU A 100 12.13 -0.67 -36.06
N ILE A 101 13.38 -1.14 -36.06
CA ILE A 101 14.37 -0.84 -37.10
C ILE A 101 14.72 -2.09 -37.92
N LYS A 102 15.08 -1.86 -39.19
CA LYS A 102 15.56 -2.87 -40.13
C LYS A 102 16.97 -2.50 -40.59
N ILE A 103 17.93 -3.34 -40.26
CA ILE A 103 19.31 -3.26 -40.75
C ILE A 103 19.44 -4.21 -41.93
N VAL A 104 19.91 -3.70 -43.07
CA VAL A 104 20.17 -4.48 -44.28
C VAL A 104 21.68 -4.65 -44.45
N MET A 105 22.15 -5.88 -44.48
CA MET A 105 23.56 -6.22 -44.63
C MET A 105 23.96 -6.33 -46.10
N GLU A 106 25.21 -5.97 -46.40
CA GLU A 106 25.79 -6.07 -47.74
C GLU A 106 25.73 -7.50 -48.30
N LEU A 107 25.98 -8.51 -47.46
CA LEU A 107 25.92 -9.93 -47.82
C LEU A 107 24.87 -10.68 -46.98
N PRO A 108 24.28 -11.77 -47.49
CA PRO A 108 23.34 -12.59 -46.74
C PRO A 108 24.04 -13.37 -45.61
N LEU A 109 23.39 -13.38 -44.45
CA LEU A 109 23.64 -14.31 -43.36
C LEU A 109 23.16 -15.70 -43.79
N ARG A 110 23.91 -16.73 -43.37
CA ARG A 110 23.64 -18.13 -43.71
C ARG A 110 23.01 -18.85 -42.52
N ARG A 111 22.04 -19.70 -42.80
CA ARG A 111 21.32 -20.51 -41.79
C ARG A 111 22.30 -21.35 -40.96
N GLY A 112 22.09 -21.37 -39.64
CA GLY A 112 22.85 -22.14 -38.67
C GLY A 112 24.22 -21.55 -38.31
N GLU A 113 24.60 -20.41 -38.87
CA GLU A 113 25.87 -19.75 -38.56
C GLU A 113 25.73 -18.64 -37.52
N THR A 114 26.79 -18.44 -36.73
CA THR A 114 26.90 -17.40 -35.72
C THR A 114 27.71 -16.19 -36.18
N TYR A 115 27.31 -15.04 -35.66
CA TYR A 115 27.81 -13.72 -36.05
C TYR A 115 27.83 -12.77 -34.86
N THR A 116 28.71 -11.77 -34.85
CA THR A 116 28.65 -10.64 -33.89
C THR A 116 28.28 -9.36 -34.63
N LEU A 117 27.10 -8.81 -34.36
CA LEU A 117 26.62 -7.52 -34.85
C LEU A 117 27.11 -6.40 -33.95
N ASN A 118 27.87 -5.45 -34.48
CA ASN A 118 28.39 -4.29 -33.77
C ASN A 118 27.66 -3.02 -34.22
N MET A 119 27.16 -2.24 -33.27
CA MET A 119 26.44 -0.98 -33.50
C MET A 119 26.91 0.09 -32.52
N PHE A 120 27.04 1.32 -33.02
CA PHE A 120 27.33 2.52 -32.22
C PHE A 120 26.06 3.38 -32.16
N PHE A 121 25.72 3.83 -30.95
CA PHE A 121 24.54 4.64 -30.70
C PHE A 121 24.77 5.75 -29.67
N SER A 122 23.87 6.72 -29.62
CA SER A 122 23.79 7.74 -28.56
C SER A 122 22.35 8.12 -28.25
N GLY A 123 22.12 8.69 -27.08
CA GLY A 123 20.80 9.16 -26.63
C GLY A 123 20.84 10.06 -25.39
N ASP A 124 19.69 10.66 -25.07
CA ASP A 124 19.54 11.63 -23.98
C ASP A 124 19.02 10.99 -22.68
N LEU A 125 19.44 11.55 -21.55
CA LEU A 125 19.04 11.14 -20.19
C LEU A 125 17.89 11.98 -19.59
N ASP A 126 17.45 13.07 -20.25
CA ASP A 126 16.35 13.92 -19.77
C ASP A 126 14.98 13.24 -19.92
N ARG A 127 14.73 12.27 -19.04
CA ARG A 127 13.52 11.44 -19.04
C ARG A 127 12.69 11.68 -17.80
N ARG A 128 11.82 12.69 -17.93
CA ARG A 128 10.79 13.06 -16.94
C ARG A 128 9.91 11.93 -16.40
N GLN A 129 9.93 10.74 -17.02
CA GLN A 129 9.08 9.60 -16.64
C GLN A 129 9.80 8.54 -15.76
N GLN A 130 11.09 8.67 -15.42
CA GLN A 130 11.84 7.66 -14.63
C GLN A 130 11.86 6.23 -15.26
N TYR A 131 11.78 6.14 -16.60
CA TYR A 131 11.87 4.90 -17.39
C TYR A 131 12.95 5.01 -18.48
N GLY A 132 13.48 3.88 -18.93
CA GLY A 132 14.68 3.80 -19.76
C GLY A 132 15.93 4.14 -18.93
N TYR A 133 16.93 4.75 -19.55
CA TYR A 133 18.09 5.30 -18.84
C TYR A 133 17.85 6.79 -18.60
N PHE A 134 17.79 7.18 -17.32
CA PHE A 134 17.41 8.53 -16.91
C PHE A 134 18.37 9.11 -15.87
N ALA A 135 18.44 10.45 -15.81
CA ALA A 135 19.12 11.18 -14.75
C ALA A 135 18.12 11.69 -13.68
N GLY A 136 18.54 11.68 -12.42
CA GLY A 136 17.87 12.32 -11.29
C GLY A 136 18.85 13.20 -10.51
N TYR A 137 18.34 14.00 -9.56
CA TYR A 137 19.18 14.91 -8.78
C TYR A 137 18.62 15.20 -7.39
N TYR A 138 19.50 15.52 -6.45
CA TYR A 138 19.18 15.89 -5.07
C TYR A 138 20.12 16.96 -4.51
N ASP A 139 19.67 17.67 -3.48
CA ASP A 139 20.44 18.74 -2.86
C ASP A 139 21.52 18.18 -1.91
N LYS A 140 22.71 18.77 -1.97
CA LYS A 140 23.84 18.43 -1.09
C LYS A 140 23.63 18.93 0.35
N THR A 141 22.85 18.17 1.12
CA THR A 141 22.57 18.36 2.56
C THR A 141 21.67 19.55 2.93
N LEU A 142 20.84 19.40 3.96
CA LEU A 142 19.90 20.42 4.46
C LEU A 142 20.55 21.59 5.22
N LYS A 143 21.83 21.49 5.61
CA LYS A 143 22.49 22.47 6.49
C LYS A 143 22.87 23.80 5.83
N ASP A 144 23.02 23.84 4.50
CA ASP A 144 23.52 25.04 3.79
C ASP A 144 22.42 25.91 3.16
N LEU A 145 21.15 25.52 3.31
CA LEU A 145 19.96 26.17 2.72
C LEU A 145 19.71 27.63 3.17
N LEU A 146 20.55 28.19 4.05
CA LEU A 146 20.44 29.58 4.49
C LEU A 146 21.41 30.53 3.77
N HIS A 147 22.52 30.08 3.15
CA HIS A 147 23.59 31.01 2.71
C HIS A 147 24.36 30.71 1.41
N SER A 148 24.03 29.69 0.60
CA SER A 148 24.67 29.52 -0.73
C SER A 148 23.75 28.95 -1.82
N ARG A 149 24.18 29.02 -3.09
CA ARG A 149 23.50 28.39 -4.23
C ARG A 149 23.39 26.88 -3.99
N GLN A 150 22.24 26.28 -4.27
CA GLN A 150 22.03 24.83 -4.20
C GLN A 150 23.05 24.09 -5.09
N GLU A 151 23.97 23.33 -4.47
CA GLU A 151 24.83 22.40 -5.19
C GLU A 151 24.04 21.11 -5.46
N LEU A 152 23.67 20.90 -6.73
CA LEU A 152 22.90 19.73 -7.15
C LEU A 152 23.80 18.52 -7.35
N VAL A 153 23.45 17.40 -6.73
CA VAL A 153 24.12 16.11 -6.90
C VAL A 153 23.28 15.22 -7.81
N PHE A 154 23.80 14.90 -8.98
CA PHE A 154 23.15 14.05 -9.97
C PHE A 154 23.38 12.56 -9.67
N TYR A 155 22.46 11.74 -10.17
CA TYR A 155 22.61 10.29 -10.34
C TYR A 155 21.98 9.87 -11.67
N SER A 156 22.30 8.68 -12.16
CA SER A 156 21.59 8.06 -13.29
C SER A 156 21.25 6.62 -13.02
N MET A 157 20.11 6.14 -13.53
CA MET A 157 19.68 4.75 -13.37
C MET A 157 18.92 4.26 -14.61
N THR A 158 19.03 2.97 -14.90
CA THR A 158 18.11 2.28 -15.82
C THR A 158 16.91 1.69 -15.08
N ARG A 159 15.69 1.99 -15.55
CA ARG A 159 14.47 1.21 -15.30
C ARG A 159 13.93 0.75 -16.65
N LEU A 160 14.23 -0.49 -17.03
CA LEU A 160 13.97 -0.98 -18.39
C LEU A 160 12.63 -1.72 -18.51
N GLU A 161 12.00 -2.11 -17.40
CA GLU A 161 10.62 -2.60 -17.39
C GLU A 161 9.58 -1.50 -17.70
N PRO A 162 8.45 -1.84 -18.35
CA PRO A 162 8.16 -3.11 -19.02
C PRO A 162 8.99 -3.37 -20.30
N ASP A 163 9.08 -2.39 -21.20
CA ASP A 163 9.66 -2.54 -22.54
C ASP A 163 10.60 -1.39 -22.94
N TYR A 164 11.26 -0.73 -21.98
CA TYR A 164 12.09 0.45 -22.25
C TYR A 164 13.54 0.14 -22.64
N ALA A 165 13.99 -1.13 -22.71
CA ALA A 165 15.38 -1.45 -23.04
C ALA A 165 15.79 -0.94 -24.43
N HIS A 166 14.91 -1.04 -25.43
CA HIS A 166 15.12 -0.51 -26.78
C HIS A 166 15.26 1.02 -26.86
N THR A 167 14.95 1.72 -25.77
CA THR A 167 15.18 3.16 -25.66
C THR A 167 16.57 3.52 -25.12
N VAL A 168 17.36 2.52 -24.71
CA VAL A 168 18.70 2.68 -24.13
C VAL A 168 19.76 2.06 -25.03
N PHE A 169 19.53 0.88 -25.58
CA PHE A 169 20.40 0.28 -26.59
C PHE A 169 19.58 -0.46 -27.66
N PRO A 170 20.01 -0.52 -28.94
CA PRO A 170 19.32 -1.31 -29.95
C PRO A 170 19.36 -2.81 -29.60
N CYS A 171 18.20 -3.45 -29.45
CA CYS A 171 18.11 -4.81 -28.89
C CYS A 171 16.95 -5.64 -29.48
N PHE A 172 16.95 -6.93 -29.19
CA PHE A 172 15.80 -7.81 -29.39
C PHE A 172 14.89 -7.71 -28.15
N ASP A 173 14.10 -6.63 -28.07
CA ASP A 173 13.23 -6.35 -26.91
C ASP A 173 11.96 -7.22 -26.96
N ASP A 174 12.14 -8.49 -26.61
CA ASP A 174 11.12 -9.52 -26.45
C ASP A 174 11.47 -10.31 -25.17
N PRO A 175 10.61 -10.31 -24.13
CA PRO A 175 10.90 -10.93 -22.84
C PRO A 175 11.35 -12.40 -22.91
N ARG A 176 10.97 -13.12 -23.97
CA ARG A 176 11.31 -14.54 -24.17
C ARG A 176 12.78 -14.75 -24.52
N PHE A 177 13.50 -13.73 -25.00
CA PHE A 177 14.94 -13.82 -25.26
C PHE A 177 15.74 -13.52 -23.99
N ARG A 178 16.13 -14.58 -23.28
CA ARG A 178 17.09 -14.50 -22.17
C ARG A 178 18.50 -14.78 -22.66
N THR A 179 19.44 -13.87 -22.38
CA THR A 179 20.84 -13.94 -22.84
C THR A 179 21.81 -13.39 -21.80
N PRO A 180 23.07 -13.85 -21.74
CA PRO A 180 24.12 -13.21 -20.93
C PRO A 180 24.44 -11.79 -21.42
N TYR A 181 24.77 -10.90 -20.48
CA TYR A 181 25.23 -9.54 -20.72
C TYR A 181 26.63 -9.34 -20.11
N ASN A 182 27.56 -8.83 -20.91
CA ASN A 182 28.82 -8.28 -20.42
C ASN A 182 28.71 -6.76 -20.43
N ILE A 183 28.83 -6.11 -19.28
CA ILE A 183 28.58 -4.67 -19.13
C ILE A 183 29.88 -3.96 -18.75
N THR A 184 30.17 -2.86 -19.45
CA THR A 184 31.25 -1.91 -19.14
C THR A 184 30.66 -0.51 -19.11
N LEU A 185 30.88 0.22 -18.02
CA LEU A 185 30.40 1.59 -17.86
C LEU A 185 31.61 2.54 -17.82
N VAL A 186 31.57 3.57 -18.65
CA VAL A 186 32.59 4.63 -18.72
C VAL A 186 31.97 5.90 -18.13
N HIS A 187 32.53 6.38 -17.02
CA HIS A 187 31.95 7.44 -16.20
C HIS A 187 33.03 8.27 -15.50
N ASP A 188 32.68 9.48 -15.08
CA ASP A 188 33.53 10.30 -14.21
C ASP A 188 33.79 9.54 -12.88
N ARG A 189 35.05 9.54 -12.44
CA ARG A 189 35.56 8.80 -11.27
C ARG A 189 34.91 9.19 -9.94
N LYS A 190 34.24 10.35 -9.88
CA LYS A 190 33.43 10.76 -8.72
C LYS A 190 32.18 9.89 -8.50
N TYR A 191 31.68 9.21 -9.55
CA TYR A 191 30.53 8.32 -9.45
C TYR A 191 30.91 6.89 -9.09
N VAL A 192 30.17 6.30 -8.16
CA VAL A 192 30.13 4.84 -7.96
C VAL A 192 29.24 4.22 -9.04
N ALA A 193 29.75 3.21 -9.73
CA ALA A 193 29.01 2.44 -10.73
C ALA A 193 28.60 1.07 -10.19
N LEU A 194 27.30 0.77 -10.25
CA LEU A 194 26.74 -0.54 -9.90
C LEU A 194 25.96 -1.12 -11.08
N SER A 195 25.92 -2.45 -11.16
CA SER A 195 25.10 -3.21 -12.12
C SER A 195 24.58 -4.49 -11.46
N ASN A 196 23.92 -5.38 -12.22
CA ASN A 196 23.43 -6.66 -11.71
C ASN A 196 24.55 -7.47 -11.03
N MET A 197 25.70 -7.56 -11.70
CA MET A 197 26.86 -8.35 -11.28
C MET A 197 27.95 -7.47 -10.63
N PRO A 198 28.89 -8.03 -9.85
CA PRO A 198 29.98 -7.27 -9.24
C PRO A 198 31.00 -6.75 -10.30
N PRO A 199 31.70 -5.65 -10.01
CA PRO A 199 32.80 -5.16 -10.84
C PRO A 199 34.01 -6.12 -10.77
N ILE A 200 34.61 -6.43 -11.92
CA ILE A 200 35.87 -7.16 -12.04
C ILE A 200 37.05 -6.19 -11.87
N ARG A 201 36.97 -5.03 -12.53
CA ARG A 201 38.05 -4.04 -12.59
C ARG A 201 37.51 -2.65 -12.90
N GLU A 202 38.21 -1.64 -12.39
CA GLU A 202 38.13 -0.24 -12.80
C GLU A 202 39.49 0.15 -13.38
N THR A 203 39.51 0.80 -14.54
CA THR A 203 40.74 1.32 -15.17
C THR A 203 40.52 2.75 -15.66
N PRO A 204 41.52 3.65 -15.63
CA PRO A 204 41.40 4.97 -16.25
C PRO A 204 40.95 4.89 -17.72
N TYR A 205 40.15 5.86 -18.18
CA TYR A 205 39.72 5.95 -19.56
C TYR A 205 40.52 7.02 -20.29
N GLU A 206 41.52 6.61 -21.08
CA GLU A 206 42.56 7.50 -21.62
C GLU A 206 42.04 8.63 -22.53
N GLU A 207 40.87 8.48 -23.14
CA GLU A 207 40.32 9.50 -24.06
C GLU A 207 39.65 10.69 -23.35
N ILE A 208 39.32 10.58 -22.05
CA ILE A 208 38.62 11.63 -21.29
C ILE A 208 39.21 11.76 -19.88
N GLU A 209 39.72 12.93 -19.56
CA GLU A 209 40.28 13.22 -18.23
C GLU A 209 39.26 12.98 -17.10
N ASN A 210 39.72 12.42 -15.98
CA ASN A 210 38.92 12.05 -14.81
C ASN A 210 37.84 10.96 -15.04
N TYR A 211 37.77 10.34 -16.22
CA TYR A 211 36.89 9.19 -16.45
C TYR A 211 37.59 7.85 -16.18
N VAL A 212 36.79 6.87 -15.76
CA VAL A 212 37.18 5.48 -15.56
C VAL A 212 36.22 4.54 -16.30
N SER A 213 36.71 3.36 -16.64
CA SER A 213 35.99 2.26 -17.27
C SER A 213 35.84 1.10 -16.29
N THR A 214 34.63 0.95 -15.74
CA THR A 214 34.27 -0.12 -14.81
C THR A 214 33.68 -1.30 -15.57
N THR A 215 34.38 -2.44 -15.55
CA THR A 215 33.95 -3.69 -16.22
C THR A 215 33.31 -4.64 -15.19
N PHE A 216 32.10 -5.14 -15.45
CA PHE A 216 31.37 -6.06 -14.57
C PHE A 216 31.52 -7.53 -15.00
N MET A 217 31.27 -8.45 -14.07
CA MET A 217 31.12 -9.88 -14.41
C MET A 217 29.94 -10.10 -15.36
N GLY A 218 30.07 -11.09 -16.25
CA GLY A 218 29.00 -11.46 -17.17
C GLY A 218 27.78 -12.00 -16.43
N THR A 219 26.59 -11.53 -16.78
CA THR A 219 25.33 -12.00 -16.16
C THR A 219 25.00 -13.44 -16.59
N PRO A 220 24.20 -14.19 -15.80
CA PRO A 220 23.44 -15.31 -16.34
C PRO A 220 22.40 -14.82 -17.38
N PRO A 221 21.64 -15.72 -18.04
CA PRO A 221 20.63 -15.33 -19.03
C PRO A 221 19.50 -14.45 -18.47
N LEU A 222 19.54 -13.15 -18.81
CA LEU A 222 18.53 -12.15 -18.44
C LEU A 222 17.69 -11.74 -19.66
N ALA A 223 16.44 -11.37 -19.45
CA ALA A 223 15.65 -10.65 -20.45
C ALA A 223 16.15 -9.20 -20.56
N THR A 224 15.91 -8.53 -21.69
CA THR A 224 16.39 -7.16 -21.96
C THR A 224 15.97 -6.15 -20.90
N HIS A 225 14.75 -6.26 -20.37
CA HIS A 225 14.23 -5.35 -19.34
C HIS A 225 14.80 -5.62 -17.93
N GLN A 226 15.41 -6.78 -17.68
CA GLN A 226 16.00 -7.14 -16.36
C GLN A 226 17.42 -6.56 -16.17
N VAL A 227 18.01 -6.00 -17.22
CA VAL A 227 19.35 -5.40 -17.20
C VAL A 227 19.31 -4.08 -16.42
N MET A 228 20.25 -3.92 -15.50
CA MET A 228 20.32 -2.76 -14.61
C MET A 228 21.72 -2.19 -14.46
N TRP A 229 21.81 -0.86 -14.42
CA TRP A 229 22.93 -0.13 -13.85
C TRP A 229 22.52 1.22 -13.23
N THR A 230 23.40 1.74 -12.37
CA THR A 230 23.28 3.05 -11.74
C THR A 230 24.64 3.72 -11.57
N LEU A 231 24.68 5.05 -11.64
CA LEU A 231 25.82 5.91 -11.31
C LEU A 231 25.37 6.89 -10.22
N HIS A 232 26.05 6.94 -9.07
CA HIS A 232 25.63 7.78 -7.93
C HIS A 232 26.76 8.27 -7.02
N HIS A 233 26.47 9.28 -6.20
CA HIS A 233 27.33 9.81 -5.12
C HIS A 233 26.87 9.40 -3.70
N LEU A 234 26.01 8.39 -3.57
CA LEU A 234 25.56 7.92 -2.26
C LEU A 234 26.68 7.28 -1.45
N GLN A 235 26.59 7.36 -0.12
CA GLN A 235 27.55 6.76 0.79
C GLN A 235 27.17 5.32 1.13
N LYS A 236 28.19 4.48 1.29
CA LYS A 236 28.10 3.13 1.83
C LYS A 236 27.83 3.22 3.34
N VAL A 237 26.56 3.12 3.75
CA VAL A 237 26.17 3.13 5.17
C VAL A 237 26.30 1.76 5.83
N TYR A 238 26.32 0.69 5.04
CA TYR A 238 26.68 -0.65 5.47
C TYR A 238 27.39 -1.42 4.34
N SER A 239 28.32 -2.31 4.70
CA SER A 239 28.88 -3.32 3.80
C SER A 239 29.43 -4.50 4.60
N GLY A 240 29.02 -5.72 4.26
CA GLY A 240 29.52 -6.93 4.92
C GLY A 240 28.95 -8.22 4.32
N PRO A 241 29.54 -9.39 4.64
CA PRO A 241 28.98 -10.68 4.26
C PRO A 241 27.70 -10.96 5.04
N ALA A 242 26.66 -11.39 4.33
CA ALA A 242 25.47 -11.96 4.92
C ALA A 242 25.79 -13.32 5.58
N ALA A 243 24.93 -13.76 6.50
CA ALA A 243 24.98 -15.11 7.07
C ALA A 243 24.87 -16.22 6.01
N THR A 244 24.34 -15.92 4.82
CA THR A 244 24.20 -16.81 3.67
C THR A 244 25.43 -16.83 2.74
N GLY A 245 26.37 -15.90 2.90
CA GLY A 245 27.65 -15.83 2.18
C GLY A 245 27.75 -14.73 1.10
N GLU A 246 26.63 -14.14 0.67
CA GLU A 246 26.63 -13.01 -0.27
C GLU A 246 27.03 -11.69 0.40
N ASN A 247 27.71 -10.78 -0.30
CA ASN A 247 28.02 -9.46 0.23
C ASN A 247 26.82 -8.51 0.11
N ILE A 248 26.27 -8.06 1.23
CA ILE A 248 25.26 -7.01 1.27
C ILE A 248 25.95 -5.65 1.39
N THR A 249 25.54 -4.70 0.55
CA THR A 249 25.95 -3.29 0.66
C THR A 249 24.72 -2.39 0.60
N VAL A 250 24.67 -1.37 1.46
CA VAL A 250 23.58 -0.40 1.50
C VAL A 250 24.14 0.99 1.19
N TRP A 251 23.59 1.60 0.15
CA TRP A 251 23.96 2.92 -0.38
C TRP A 251 22.83 3.92 -0.13
N SER A 252 23.09 4.98 0.63
CA SER A 252 22.09 6.01 0.95
C SER A 252 22.72 7.36 1.27
N ARG A 253 21.90 8.36 1.60
CA ARG A 253 22.36 9.56 2.31
C ARG A 253 22.65 9.22 3.79
N PRO A 254 23.61 9.91 4.45
CA PRO A 254 24.07 9.51 5.79
C PRO A 254 23.01 9.57 6.89
N HIS A 255 22.01 10.45 6.76
CA HIS A 255 20.95 10.62 7.76
C HIS A 255 19.99 9.43 7.85
N LEU A 256 20.04 8.50 6.88
CA LEU A 256 19.26 7.24 6.91
C LEU A 256 20.03 6.05 7.49
N ALA A 257 21.31 6.20 7.84
CA ALA A 257 22.15 5.09 8.27
C ALA A 257 21.55 4.30 9.46
N GLU A 258 21.01 4.99 10.46
CA GLU A 258 20.36 4.38 11.62
C GLU A 258 19.11 3.58 11.23
N LYS A 259 18.22 4.16 10.40
CA LYS A 259 17.00 3.49 9.92
C LYS A 259 17.31 2.26 9.06
N LEU A 260 18.41 2.31 8.31
CA LEU A 260 18.86 1.25 7.40
C LEU A 260 19.74 0.19 8.09
N ALA A 261 20.11 0.36 9.36
CA ALA A 261 21.00 -0.56 10.07
C ALA A 261 20.48 -2.01 10.16
N LYS A 262 19.16 -2.22 10.03
CA LYS A 262 18.53 -3.56 10.04
C LYS A 262 18.45 -4.25 8.66
N VAL A 263 18.62 -3.52 7.55
CA VAL A 263 18.55 -4.07 6.18
C VAL A 263 19.47 -5.29 5.96
N PRO A 264 20.71 -5.34 6.49
CA PRO A 264 21.61 -6.48 6.31
C PRO A 264 21.20 -7.76 7.04
N GLU A 265 20.39 -7.64 8.10
CA GLU A 265 19.82 -8.78 8.84
C GLU A 265 18.48 -9.21 8.22
N MET A 266 17.63 -8.24 7.88
CA MET A 266 16.32 -8.48 7.28
C MET A 266 16.43 -9.18 5.93
N THR A 267 17.36 -8.77 5.06
CA THR A 267 17.40 -9.25 3.68
C THR A 267 17.73 -10.75 3.58
N PRO A 268 18.78 -11.31 4.24
CA PRO A 268 19.04 -12.75 4.24
C PRO A 268 17.92 -13.57 4.88
N ASN A 269 17.29 -13.05 5.93
CA ASN A 269 16.14 -13.70 6.57
C ASN A 269 14.97 -13.82 5.58
N LEU A 270 14.63 -12.73 4.87
CA LEU A 270 13.60 -12.74 3.83
C LEU A 270 13.93 -13.73 2.71
N PHE A 271 15.18 -13.77 2.22
CA PHE A 271 15.60 -14.80 1.26
C PHE A 271 15.35 -16.21 1.79
N SER A 272 15.86 -16.55 3.00
CA SER A 272 15.68 -17.87 3.62
C SER A 272 14.21 -18.29 3.75
N LYS A 273 13.33 -17.36 4.13
CA LYS A 273 11.87 -17.59 4.18
C LYS A 273 11.27 -17.90 2.81
N TYR A 274 11.67 -17.18 1.76
CA TYR A 274 11.20 -17.46 0.39
C TYR A 274 11.79 -18.76 -0.18
N GLU A 275 13.06 -19.08 0.09
CA GLU A 275 13.67 -20.38 -0.26
C GLU A 275 12.86 -21.52 0.36
N THR A 276 12.44 -21.37 1.62
CA THR A 276 11.60 -22.32 2.35
C THR A 276 10.18 -22.40 1.80
N LEU A 277 9.53 -21.24 1.60
CA LEU A 277 8.14 -21.15 1.10
C LEU A 277 8.01 -21.81 -0.28
N PHE A 278 8.90 -21.46 -1.21
CA PHE A 278 8.86 -21.97 -2.58
C PHE A 278 9.57 -23.33 -2.77
N ALA A 279 10.17 -23.88 -1.70
CA ALA A 279 10.98 -25.11 -1.75
C ALA A 279 11.99 -25.11 -2.92
N TYR A 280 12.50 -23.93 -3.26
CA TYR A 280 13.33 -23.66 -4.42
C TYR A 280 14.37 -22.60 -4.03
N PRO A 281 15.55 -23.02 -3.54
CA PRO A 281 16.63 -22.08 -3.25
C PRO A 281 17.12 -21.42 -4.53
N LEU A 282 17.52 -20.14 -4.45
CA LEU A 282 18.17 -19.48 -5.58
C LEU A 282 19.62 -19.97 -5.69
N PRO A 283 20.23 -19.89 -6.89
CA PRO A 283 21.67 -20.09 -7.03
C PRO A 283 22.44 -19.17 -6.06
N LYS A 284 23.55 -19.64 -5.50
CA LYS A 284 24.38 -18.89 -4.54
C LYS A 284 25.77 -18.64 -5.10
N GLY A 285 26.48 -17.64 -4.55
CA GLY A 285 27.82 -17.28 -5.02
C GLY A 285 27.83 -16.69 -6.44
N PRO A 286 28.86 -16.98 -7.27
CA PRO A 286 29.07 -16.30 -8.56
C PRO A 286 27.89 -16.37 -9.53
N ASP A 287 27.15 -17.48 -9.55
CA ASP A 287 26.01 -17.72 -10.45
C ASP A 287 24.83 -16.76 -10.21
N TRP A 288 24.76 -16.17 -9.01
CA TRP A 288 23.81 -15.10 -8.67
C TRP A 288 24.48 -13.76 -8.34
N GLY A 289 25.74 -13.59 -8.76
CA GLY A 289 26.53 -12.37 -8.57
C GLY A 289 27.19 -12.22 -7.20
N GLY A 290 26.88 -13.08 -6.21
CA GLY A 290 27.52 -13.07 -4.88
C GLY A 290 27.35 -11.78 -4.08
N LYS A 291 26.43 -10.90 -4.49
CA LYS A 291 26.18 -9.59 -3.87
C LYS A 291 24.69 -9.24 -3.87
N VAL A 292 24.29 -8.38 -2.94
CA VAL A 292 23.02 -7.64 -3.02
C VAL A 292 23.30 -6.18 -2.64
N ASP A 293 23.24 -5.28 -3.63
CA ASP A 293 23.30 -3.84 -3.41
C ASP A 293 21.87 -3.30 -3.17
N HIS A 294 21.67 -2.60 -2.06
CA HIS A 294 20.48 -1.77 -1.83
C HIS A 294 20.84 -0.32 -2.09
N VAL A 295 20.10 0.36 -2.97
CA VAL A 295 20.31 1.77 -3.32
C VAL A 295 19.07 2.57 -2.95
N VAL A 296 19.21 3.48 -1.99
CA VAL A 296 18.12 4.33 -1.51
C VAL A 296 18.23 5.70 -2.16
N LEU A 297 17.36 5.99 -3.14
CA LEU A 297 17.46 7.18 -3.98
C LEU A 297 16.59 8.34 -3.46
N PRO A 298 17.17 9.54 -3.23
CA PRO A 298 16.38 10.72 -2.91
C PRO A 298 15.45 11.12 -4.06
N ARG A 299 14.23 11.52 -3.72
CA ARG A 299 13.17 11.98 -4.66
C ARG A 299 12.74 10.94 -5.72
N TYR A 300 13.19 9.70 -5.59
CA TYR A 300 12.59 8.54 -6.23
C TYR A 300 11.43 8.07 -5.33
N THR A 301 10.30 7.67 -5.91
CA THR A 301 9.06 7.33 -5.17
C THR A 301 8.53 5.94 -5.55
N GLU A 302 9.42 5.11 -6.04
CA GLU A 302 9.15 3.86 -6.73
C GLU A 302 10.13 2.80 -6.21
N MET A 303 9.92 1.54 -6.59
CA MET A 303 10.79 0.43 -6.19
C MET A 303 11.03 -0.54 -7.36
N TYR A 304 12.28 -0.97 -7.52
CA TYR A 304 12.74 -1.75 -8.66
C TYR A 304 13.77 -2.79 -8.21
N SER A 305 13.60 -4.05 -8.64
CA SER A 305 14.40 -5.18 -8.17
C SER A 305 15.00 -5.89 -9.38
N GLY A 306 16.33 -5.92 -9.45
CA GLY A 306 17.08 -6.75 -10.38
C GLY A 306 17.85 -7.83 -9.64
N GLN A 307 18.46 -8.72 -10.41
CA GLN A 307 19.43 -9.66 -9.86
C GLN A 307 20.61 -8.87 -9.26
N GLY A 308 20.89 -9.07 -7.97
CA GLY A 308 22.02 -8.46 -7.25
C GLY A 308 21.95 -6.95 -7.01
N LEU A 309 20.86 -6.27 -7.38
CA LEU A 309 20.69 -4.81 -7.25
C LEU A 309 19.21 -4.45 -7.00
N MET A 310 18.91 -3.88 -5.84
CA MET A 310 17.58 -3.44 -5.41
C MET A 310 17.59 -1.93 -5.19
N VAL A 311 16.58 -1.23 -5.73
CA VAL A 311 16.49 0.24 -5.66
C VAL A 311 15.12 0.67 -5.18
N TYR A 312 15.08 1.60 -4.22
CA TYR A 312 13.83 2.14 -3.66
C TYR A 312 14.01 3.61 -3.21
N GLY A 313 12.88 4.30 -3.03
CA GLY A 313 12.84 5.68 -2.59
C GLY A 313 13.18 5.87 -1.11
N GLU A 314 13.69 7.05 -0.75
CA GLU A 314 13.84 7.45 0.65
C GLU A 314 12.50 7.57 1.38
N ASP A 315 11.40 7.85 0.67
CA ASP A 315 10.05 7.91 1.23
C ASP A 315 9.63 6.59 1.88
N MET A 316 10.01 5.45 1.30
CA MET A 316 9.78 4.10 1.85
C MET A 316 10.59 3.80 3.13
N VAL A 317 11.62 4.60 3.43
CA VAL A 317 12.45 4.53 4.65
C VAL A 317 12.03 5.60 5.66
N GLU A 318 11.56 6.76 5.18
CA GLU A 318 11.21 7.92 5.99
C GLU A 318 9.77 7.94 6.48
N SER A 319 8.84 7.18 5.88
CA SER A 319 7.39 7.18 6.14
C SER A 319 6.96 6.67 7.53
N GLY A 320 7.37 7.40 8.58
CA GLY A 320 7.14 7.09 10.00
C GLY A 320 5.69 7.21 10.50
N GLN A 321 4.69 7.29 9.62
CA GLN A 321 3.29 7.08 10.03
C GLN A 321 2.95 5.59 10.23
N ASN A 322 3.63 4.68 9.53
CA ASN A 322 3.41 3.23 9.61
C ASN A 322 4.59 2.44 10.22
N GLY A 323 5.55 3.13 10.85
CA GLY A 323 6.67 2.48 11.54
C GLY A 323 7.65 1.70 10.63
N PRO A 324 8.55 0.88 11.22
CA PRO A 324 9.56 0.11 10.49
C PRO A 324 8.99 -1.04 9.63
N GLU A 325 7.73 -1.41 9.84
CA GLU A 325 7.01 -2.43 9.07
C GLU A 325 6.97 -2.09 7.57
N SER A 326 6.87 -0.79 7.24
CA SER A 326 6.87 -0.29 5.85
C SER A 326 8.17 -0.64 5.08
N LEU A 327 9.32 -0.60 5.75
CA LEU A 327 10.60 -0.96 5.12
C LEU A 327 10.72 -2.48 4.95
N GLN A 328 10.38 -3.26 5.99
CA GLN A 328 10.49 -4.72 5.94
C GLN A 328 9.52 -5.32 4.90
N GLU A 329 8.30 -4.79 4.78
CA GLU A 329 7.34 -5.16 3.73
C GLU A 329 7.85 -4.82 2.33
N THR A 330 8.45 -3.63 2.16
CA THR A 330 9.07 -3.20 0.89
C THR A 330 10.21 -4.12 0.48
N LEU A 331 11.09 -4.49 1.42
CA LEU A 331 12.16 -5.47 1.19
C LEU A 331 11.56 -6.86 0.87
N ALA A 332 10.50 -7.28 1.56
CA ALA A 332 9.86 -8.56 1.30
C ALA A 332 9.25 -8.64 -0.11
N GLU A 333 8.70 -7.54 -0.65
CA GLU A 333 8.21 -7.46 -2.03
C GLU A 333 9.35 -7.43 -3.06
N LEU A 334 10.45 -6.71 -2.76
CA LEU A 334 11.67 -6.69 -3.58
C LEU A 334 12.36 -8.06 -3.65
N VAL A 335 12.32 -8.85 -2.57
CA VAL A 335 12.85 -10.23 -2.54
C VAL A 335 11.89 -11.21 -3.22
N ALA A 336 10.56 -11.06 -3.09
CA ALA A 336 9.58 -11.89 -3.84
C ALA A 336 9.81 -11.85 -5.36
N ARG A 337 10.13 -10.66 -5.89
CA ARG A 337 10.47 -10.43 -7.30
C ARG A 337 11.66 -11.26 -7.81
N GLN A 338 12.55 -11.74 -6.92
CA GLN A 338 13.67 -12.61 -7.28
C GLN A 338 13.18 -13.97 -7.82
N TRP A 339 12.04 -14.47 -7.34
CA TRP A 339 11.36 -15.64 -7.92
C TRP A 339 10.36 -15.26 -9.02
N ASN A 340 9.43 -14.36 -8.70
CA ASN A 340 8.32 -13.98 -9.59
C ASN A 340 8.60 -12.64 -10.26
N GLY A 341 9.31 -12.70 -11.39
CA GLY A 341 9.81 -11.56 -12.15
C GLY A 341 11.21 -11.81 -12.72
N LEU A 342 12.13 -12.34 -11.90
CA LEU A 342 13.53 -12.57 -12.29
C LEU A 342 13.83 -14.04 -12.62
N LEU A 343 13.61 -14.98 -11.68
CA LEU A 343 13.77 -16.42 -11.93
C LEU A 343 12.78 -16.89 -13.00
N VAL A 344 11.48 -16.69 -12.78
CA VAL A 344 10.43 -16.82 -13.79
C VAL A 344 10.15 -15.43 -14.34
N ASN A 345 10.49 -15.22 -15.61
CA ASN A 345 10.27 -13.95 -16.28
C ASN A 345 8.81 -13.80 -16.75
N LEU A 346 8.31 -12.57 -16.83
CA LEU A 346 7.00 -12.25 -17.37
C LEU A 346 7.04 -12.29 -18.91
N GLU A 347 6.16 -13.07 -19.56
CA GLU A 347 6.11 -13.14 -21.04
C GLU A 347 5.45 -11.90 -21.67
N ASP A 348 4.41 -11.35 -21.04
CA ASP A 348 3.63 -10.22 -21.56
C ASP A 348 3.68 -9.02 -20.60
N SER A 349 4.16 -7.88 -21.09
CA SER A 349 4.29 -6.63 -20.32
C SER A 349 2.95 -6.13 -19.75
N ASP A 350 1.84 -6.41 -20.44
CA ASP A 350 0.52 -5.92 -20.01
C ASP A 350 0.07 -6.57 -18.69
N GLU A 351 0.71 -7.68 -18.28
CA GLU A 351 0.46 -8.42 -17.04
C GLU A 351 1.34 -7.99 -15.85
N GLU A 352 2.13 -6.89 -15.94
CA GLU A 352 3.02 -6.41 -14.85
C GLU A 352 2.28 -6.26 -13.51
N TYR A 353 1.04 -5.77 -13.55
CA TYR A 353 0.18 -5.62 -12.38
C TYR A 353 -0.21 -6.94 -11.69
N MET A 354 -0.25 -8.05 -12.43
CA MET A 354 -0.49 -9.38 -11.86
C MET A 354 0.72 -9.82 -11.04
N ARG A 355 1.91 -9.74 -11.64
CA ARG A 355 3.19 -10.02 -10.97
C ARG A 355 3.31 -9.21 -9.67
N ASP A 356 3.13 -7.90 -9.76
CA ASP A 356 3.28 -7.00 -8.63
C ASP A 356 2.23 -7.23 -7.54
N GLY A 357 0.97 -7.50 -7.92
CA GLY A 357 -0.08 -7.85 -6.95
C GLY A 357 0.17 -9.18 -6.23
N ILE A 358 0.71 -10.17 -6.94
CA ILE A 358 1.12 -11.47 -6.36
C ILE A 358 2.33 -11.28 -5.44
N ASN A 359 3.31 -10.47 -5.82
CA ASN A 359 4.49 -10.17 -4.98
C ASN A 359 4.10 -9.39 -3.72
N TYR A 360 3.14 -8.48 -3.82
CA TYR A 360 2.55 -7.78 -2.68
C TYR A 360 1.73 -8.69 -1.76
N TYR A 361 1.12 -9.75 -2.29
CA TYR A 361 0.50 -10.78 -1.47
C TYR A 361 1.55 -11.66 -0.76
N LEU A 362 2.61 -12.04 -1.48
CA LEU A 362 3.69 -12.88 -0.98
C LEU A 362 4.50 -12.19 0.14
N SER A 363 4.73 -10.87 0.05
CA SER A 363 5.35 -10.11 1.15
C SER A 363 4.52 -10.21 2.42
N VAL A 364 3.20 -10.04 2.34
CA VAL A 364 2.30 -10.19 3.49
C VAL A 364 2.35 -11.60 4.09
N GLN A 365 2.39 -12.65 3.26
CA GLN A 365 2.51 -14.03 3.78
C GLN A 365 3.86 -14.29 4.47
N VAL A 366 4.96 -13.71 4.00
CA VAL A 366 6.30 -13.88 4.63
C VAL A 366 6.47 -13.05 5.90
N MET A 367 5.84 -11.87 5.96
CA MET A 367 5.74 -11.08 7.20
C MET A 367 4.89 -11.79 8.25
N ALA A 368 3.79 -12.43 7.83
CA ALA A 368 2.91 -13.20 8.71
C ALA A 368 3.57 -14.43 9.37
N MET A 369 4.74 -14.88 8.88
CA MET A 369 5.51 -15.96 9.52
C MET A 369 6.12 -15.54 10.86
N ASP A 370 6.38 -14.25 11.09
CA ASP A 370 6.87 -13.73 12.38
C ASP A 370 5.73 -13.26 13.28
N ASN A 371 4.65 -12.75 12.67
CA ASN A 371 3.50 -12.18 13.37
C ASN A 371 2.21 -12.53 12.61
N GLU A 372 1.49 -13.55 13.07
CA GLU A 372 0.25 -14.03 12.42
C GLU A 372 -0.80 -12.92 12.26
N ALA A 373 -0.92 -12.01 13.24
CA ALA A 373 -1.85 -10.89 13.20
C ALA A 373 -1.59 -9.91 12.05
N TYR A 374 -0.34 -9.83 11.55
CA TYR A 374 0.03 -8.97 10.42
C TYR A 374 -0.81 -9.29 9.17
N ASN A 375 -1.09 -10.57 8.91
CA ASN A 375 -1.90 -11.00 7.76
C ASN A 375 -3.33 -10.41 7.85
N THR A 376 -3.97 -10.58 9.00
CA THR A 376 -5.33 -10.10 9.31
C THR A 376 -5.42 -8.58 9.21
N THR A 377 -4.51 -7.87 9.88
CA THR A 377 -4.41 -6.40 9.86
C THR A 377 -4.23 -5.88 8.44
N HIS A 378 -3.29 -6.47 7.68
CA HIS A 378 -2.94 -6.01 6.34
C HIS A 378 -4.07 -6.27 5.33
N LEU A 379 -4.61 -7.49 5.29
CA LEU A 379 -5.66 -7.87 4.35
C LEU A 379 -6.95 -7.07 4.61
N SER A 380 -7.32 -6.85 5.87
CA SER A 380 -8.47 -6.02 6.26
C SER A 380 -8.36 -4.59 5.72
N ARG A 381 -7.24 -3.90 6.01
CA ARG A 381 -6.98 -2.52 5.53
C ARG A 381 -6.91 -2.45 4.00
N THR A 382 -6.33 -3.46 3.36
CA THR A 382 -6.27 -3.56 1.89
C THR A 382 -7.64 -3.85 1.26
N ARG A 383 -8.52 -4.63 1.89
CA ARG A 383 -9.93 -4.82 1.49
C ARG A 383 -10.68 -3.50 1.51
N GLN A 384 -10.57 -2.71 2.58
CA GLN A 384 -11.25 -1.41 2.69
C GLN A 384 -10.83 -0.43 1.58
N ASP A 385 -9.53 -0.31 1.31
CA ASP A 385 -8.98 0.52 0.22
C ASP A 385 -9.56 0.11 -1.15
N VAL A 386 -9.59 -1.20 -1.44
CA VAL A 386 -10.10 -1.75 -2.71
C VAL A 386 -11.60 -1.53 -2.84
N LEU A 387 -12.39 -1.86 -1.82
CA LEU A 387 -13.85 -1.69 -1.84
C LEU A 387 -14.25 -0.21 -1.96
N TYR A 388 -13.51 0.71 -1.34
CA TYR A 388 -13.76 2.13 -1.53
C TYR A 388 -13.51 2.53 -2.99
N TYR A 389 -12.35 2.19 -3.57
CA TYR A 389 -11.97 2.62 -4.92
C TYR A 389 -12.83 2.01 -6.03
N ASP A 390 -13.12 0.70 -5.96
CA ASP A 390 -13.97 0.00 -6.94
C ASP A 390 -15.46 0.41 -6.88
N SER A 391 -15.92 0.97 -5.76
CA SER A 391 -17.32 1.41 -5.61
C SER A 391 -17.62 2.76 -6.29
N LEU A 392 -16.60 3.40 -6.88
CA LEU A 392 -16.70 4.68 -7.59
C LEU A 392 -17.24 4.50 -9.02
N ALA A 393 -18.14 5.38 -9.43
CA ALA A 393 -18.89 5.29 -10.69
C ALA A 393 -18.04 5.24 -11.97
N LYS A 394 -16.80 5.76 -11.94
CA LYS A 394 -15.89 5.86 -13.08
C LYS A 394 -14.61 5.01 -12.93
N VAL A 395 -14.61 4.02 -12.03
CA VAL A 395 -13.47 3.11 -11.89
C VAL A 395 -13.24 2.30 -13.18
N LYS A 396 -11.98 2.00 -13.47
CA LYS A 396 -11.55 1.20 -14.62
C LYS A 396 -11.17 -0.19 -14.16
N SER A 397 -11.21 -1.18 -15.07
CA SER A 397 -10.73 -2.52 -14.74
C SER A 397 -9.23 -2.54 -14.48
N ILE A 398 -8.75 -3.48 -13.67
CA ILE A 398 -7.32 -3.55 -13.33
C ILE A 398 -6.44 -4.07 -14.48
N ALA A 399 -7.05 -4.71 -15.48
CA ALA A 399 -6.40 -4.99 -16.77
C ALA A 399 -6.21 -3.74 -17.66
N THR A 400 -6.91 -2.62 -17.39
CA THR A 400 -6.70 -1.37 -18.14
C THR A 400 -5.40 -0.71 -17.66
N ASP A 401 -4.39 -0.60 -18.53
CA ASP A 401 -3.19 0.17 -18.18
C ASP A 401 -3.45 1.69 -18.20
N VAL A 402 -3.14 2.34 -17.08
CA VAL A 402 -3.30 3.79 -16.88
C VAL A 402 -2.19 4.27 -15.97
N LYS A 403 -1.34 5.18 -16.44
CA LYS A 403 -0.22 5.77 -15.66
C LYS A 403 -0.64 6.65 -14.46
N GLU A 404 -1.88 6.55 -13.98
CA GLU A 404 -2.35 7.26 -12.79
C GLU A 404 -1.98 6.47 -11.52
N SER A 405 -1.17 7.08 -10.65
CA SER A 405 -0.65 6.45 -9.41
C SER A 405 -1.75 5.80 -8.55
N GLY A 406 -2.91 6.45 -8.41
CA GLY A 406 -4.05 5.89 -7.67
C GLY A 406 -4.60 4.61 -8.30
N HIS A 407 -4.67 4.53 -9.63
CA HIS A 407 -5.08 3.33 -10.36
C HIS A 407 -4.03 2.23 -10.23
N GLN A 408 -2.74 2.54 -10.35
CA GLN A 408 -1.66 1.55 -10.20
C GLN A 408 -1.63 0.95 -8.78
N LYS A 409 -1.77 1.78 -7.72
CA LYS A 409 -1.93 1.31 -6.33
C LYS A 409 -3.16 0.40 -6.19
N HIS A 410 -4.28 0.77 -6.81
CA HIS A 410 -5.49 -0.05 -6.81
C HIS A 410 -5.31 -1.40 -7.52
N ARG A 411 -4.67 -1.44 -8.71
CA ARG A 411 -4.35 -2.68 -9.44
C ARG A 411 -3.60 -3.66 -8.55
N LYS A 412 -2.52 -3.20 -7.91
CA LYS A 412 -1.68 -4.01 -7.01
C LYS A 412 -2.49 -4.55 -5.82
N LYS A 413 -3.24 -3.67 -5.14
CA LYS A 413 -4.05 -4.04 -3.97
C LYS A 413 -5.19 -5.01 -4.30
N LYS A 414 -5.95 -4.78 -5.37
CA LYS A 414 -7.03 -5.68 -5.80
C LYS A 414 -6.48 -7.04 -6.16
N MET A 415 -5.38 -7.10 -6.90
CA MET A 415 -4.74 -8.36 -7.29
C MET A 415 -4.17 -9.13 -6.08
N CYS A 416 -3.67 -8.46 -5.04
CA CYS A 416 -3.30 -9.10 -3.78
C CYS A 416 -4.51 -9.82 -3.13
N LEU A 417 -5.67 -9.16 -3.03
CA LEU A 417 -6.90 -9.79 -2.52
C LEU A 417 -7.41 -10.92 -3.42
N LEU A 418 -7.31 -10.80 -4.74
CA LEU A 418 -7.66 -11.89 -5.66
C LEU A 418 -6.73 -13.10 -5.53
N THR A 419 -5.45 -12.87 -5.18
CA THR A 419 -4.50 -13.94 -4.86
C THR A 419 -4.86 -14.62 -3.54
N HIS A 420 -5.30 -13.84 -2.54
CA HIS A 420 -5.82 -14.37 -1.28
C HIS A 420 -7.13 -15.17 -1.47
N MET A 421 -8.07 -14.68 -2.29
CA MET A 421 -9.27 -15.41 -2.70
C MET A 421 -8.92 -16.78 -3.30
N LEU A 422 -7.92 -16.85 -4.18
CA LEU A 422 -7.45 -18.14 -4.72
C LEU A 422 -6.83 -19.04 -3.64
N LYS A 423 -6.08 -18.49 -2.68
CA LYS A 423 -5.59 -19.26 -1.52
C LYS A 423 -6.77 -19.88 -0.76
N VAL A 424 -7.76 -19.09 -0.37
CA VAL A 424 -8.90 -19.56 0.44
C VAL A 424 -9.76 -20.56 -0.32
N ALA A 425 -10.02 -20.33 -1.61
CA ALA A 425 -10.82 -21.25 -2.43
C ALA A 425 -10.13 -22.62 -2.67
N LEU A 426 -8.79 -22.65 -2.74
CA LEU A 426 -8.01 -23.86 -3.00
C LEU A 426 -7.45 -24.54 -1.75
N GLY A 427 -7.36 -23.81 -0.63
CA GLY A 427 -6.65 -24.23 0.58
C GLY A 427 -5.11 -24.08 0.48
N ASP A 428 -4.51 -23.67 1.58
CA ASP A 428 -3.08 -23.35 1.76
C ASP A 428 -2.13 -24.34 1.09
N LYS A 429 -2.34 -25.63 1.34
CA LYS A 429 -1.48 -26.72 0.85
C LYS A 429 -1.47 -26.84 -0.67
N LEU A 430 -2.61 -26.61 -1.34
CA LEU A 430 -2.71 -26.70 -2.79
C LEU A 430 -2.25 -25.42 -3.46
N PHE A 431 -2.59 -24.27 -2.89
CA PHE A 431 -2.09 -22.97 -3.32
C PHE A 431 -0.56 -22.93 -3.28
N LEU A 432 0.04 -23.27 -2.13
CA LEU A 432 1.50 -23.25 -1.98
C LEU A 432 2.17 -24.24 -2.93
N LYS A 433 1.65 -25.47 -3.04
CA LYS A 433 2.19 -26.47 -3.97
C LYS A 433 2.12 -26.02 -5.43
N GLY A 434 1.06 -25.30 -5.82
CA GLY A 434 0.94 -24.72 -7.16
C GLY A 434 2.04 -23.71 -7.47
N LEU A 435 2.37 -22.82 -6.52
CA LEU A 435 3.50 -21.89 -6.64
C LEU A 435 4.84 -22.63 -6.74
N GLN A 436 5.06 -23.66 -5.91
CA GLN A 436 6.28 -24.47 -5.93
C GLN A 436 6.48 -25.17 -7.30
N GLU A 437 5.44 -25.81 -7.84
CA GLU A 437 5.50 -26.45 -9.16
C GLU A 437 5.65 -25.42 -10.30
N PHE A 438 5.08 -24.21 -10.17
CA PHE A 438 5.26 -23.11 -11.12
C PHE A 438 6.72 -22.65 -11.16
N PHE A 439 7.30 -22.23 -10.03
CA PHE A 439 8.70 -21.79 -10.00
C PHE A 439 9.66 -22.88 -10.45
N LYS A 440 9.42 -24.14 -10.05
CA LYS A 440 10.23 -25.29 -10.47
C LYS A 440 10.15 -25.56 -11.97
N ARG A 441 8.99 -25.38 -12.61
CA ARG A 441 8.79 -25.66 -14.04
C ARG A 441 9.30 -24.54 -14.96
N TYR A 442 9.09 -23.29 -14.57
CA TYR A 442 9.37 -22.12 -15.40
C TYR A 442 10.65 -21.37 -15.00
N ALA A 443 11.46 -21.95 -14.09
CA ALA A 443 12.75 -21.40 -13.69
C ALA A 443 13.65 -21.12 -14.91
N ASN A 444 14.24 -19.93 -14.94
CA ASN A 444 15.09 -19.43 -16.03
C ASN A 444 14.40 -19.33 -17.41
N SER A 445 13.06 -19.41 -17.47
CA SER A 445 12.27 -19.17 -18.68
C SER A 445 11.38 -17.92 -18.53
N SER A 446 10.40 -17.76 -19.43
CA SER A 446 9.29 -16.83 -19.27
C SER A 446 7.97 -17.60 -19.15
N ALA A 447 6.96 -17.00 -18.52
CA ALA A 447 5.60 -17.51 -18.42
C ALA A 447 4.58 -16.34 -18.37
N SER A 448 3.33 -16.59 -18.75
CA SER A 448 2.22 -15.65 -18.53
C SER A 448 1.40 -16.05 -17.29
N SER A 449 0.47 -15.19 -16.89
CA SER A 449 -0.49 -15.49 -15.83
C SER A 449 -1.28 -16.78 -16.10
N LYS A 450 -1.52 -17.10 -17.38
CA LYS A 450 -2.23 -18.31 -17.79
C LYS A 450 -1.53 -19.59 -17.33
N GLU A 451 -0.21 -19.67 -17.46
CA GLU A 451 0.57 -20.84 -17.02
C GLU A 451 0.51 -21.01 -15.49
N LEU A 452 0.49 -19.90 -14.74
CA LEU A 452 0.32 -19.91 -13.28
C LEU A 452 -1.08 -20.42 -12.89
N TRP A 453 -2.15 -19.88 -13.49
CA TRP A 453 -3.52 -20.36 -13.27
C TRP A 453 -3.69 -21.84 -13.63
N GLU A 454 -2.97 -22.31 -14.66
CA GLU A 454 -2.95 -23.72 -15.03
C GLU A 454 -2.25 -24.63 -14.01
N GLU A 455 -1.19 -24.20 -13.31
CA GLU A 455 -0.59 -25.01 -12.23
C GLU A 455 -1.54 -25.15 -11.04
N PHE A 456 -2.19 -24.06 -10.62
CA PHE A 456 -3.22 -24.13 -9.59
C PHE A 456 -4.38 -25.04 -10.02
N GLN A 457 -4.83 -24.93 -11.28
CA GLN A 457 -5.88 -25.77 -11.85
C GLN A 457 -5.49 -27.26 -11.87
N ARG A 458 -4.22 -27.57 -12.18
CA ARG A 458 -3.65 -28.94 -12.15
C ARG A 458 -3.64 -29.50 -10.73
N GLY A 459 -3.24 -28.70 -9.74
CA GLY A 459 -3.28 -29.09 -8.32
C GLY A 459 -4.71 -29.36 -7.83
N ALA A 460 -5.59 -28.39 -8.03
CA ALA A 460 -6.97 -28.43 -7.56
C ALA A 460 -7.80 -29.60 -8.13
N ARG A 461 -7.66 -29.91 -9.43
CA ARG A 461 -8.36 -31.05 -10.06
C ARG A 461 -7.96 -32.41 -9.48
N ARG A 462 -6.70 -32.57 -9.08
CA ARG A 462 -6.21 -33.82 -8.45
C ARG A 462 -6.79 -34.04 -7.05
N SER A 463 -7.30 -32.98 -6.42
CA SER A 463 -7.85 -33.00 -5.07
C SER A 463 -9.34 -32.69 -5.00
N HIS A 464 -10.03 -32.64 -6.15
CA HIS A 464 -11.48 -32.38 -6.27
C HIS A 464 -11.96 -31.05 -5.64
N GLN A 465 -11.06 -30.08 -5.46
CA GLN A 465 -11.36 -28.77 -4.83
C GLN A 465 -12.00 -27.75 -5.78
N LEU A 466 -12.05 -28.05 -7.09
CA LEU A 466 -12.74 -27.24 -8.09
C LEU A 466 -13.84 -28.05 -8.78
N PRO A 467 -15.07 -27.53 -8.89
CA PRO A 467 -16.15 -28.21 -9.59
C PRO A 467 -15.83 -28.49 -11.07
N THR A 468 -16.41 -29.57 -11.59
CA THR A 468 -16.27 -29.96 -12.99
C THR A 468 -16.78 -28.85 -13.91
N GLY A 469 -15.90 -28.35 -14.78
CA GLY A 469 -16.22 -27.25 -15.71
C GLY A 469 -15.73 -25.87 -15.27
N VAL A 470 -15.34 -25.69 -14.00
CA VAL A 470 -14.72 -24.44 -13.54
C VAL A 470 -13.27 -24.35 -14.05
N SER A 471 -12.91 -23.18 -14.56
CA SER A 471 -11.64 -22.87 -15.20
C SER A 471 -11.02 -21.64 -14.53
N LEU A 472 -9.92 -21.81 -13.79
CA LEU A 472 -9.27 -20.69 -13.07
C LEU A 472 -8.90 -19.50 -13.97
N PRO A 473 -8.39 -19.67 -15.21
CA PRO A 473 -8.24 -18.55 -16.13
C PRO A 473 -9.53 -17.75 -16.36
N THR A 474 -10.67 -18.44 -16.51
CA THR A 474 -11.99 -17.82 -16.71
C THR A 474 -12.51 -17.16 -15.42
N VAL A 475 -12.23 -17.76 -14.26
CA VAL A 475 -12.52 -17.15 -12.96
C VAL A 475 -11.78 -15.81 -12.85
N MET A 476 -10.46 -15.82 -13.01
CA MET A 476 -9.62 -14.63 -12.88
C MET A 476 -9.94 -13.57 -13.94
N GLU A 477 -10.27 -13.97 -15.17
CA GLU A 477 -10.71 -13.07 -16.23
C GLU A 477 -11.91 -12.20 -15.81
N SER A 478 -12.91 -12.78 -15.14
CA SER A 478 -14.08 -12.06 -14.62
C SER A 478 -13.75 -11.03 -13.53
N TRP A 479 -12.62 -11.15 -12.84
CA TRP A 479 -12.19 -10.19 -11.82
C TRP A 479 -11.26 -9.11 -12.35
N VAL A 480 -10.40 -9.43 -13.33
CA VAL A 480 -9.37 -8.50 -13.82
C VAL A 480 -9.84 -7.60 -14.97
N LYS A 481 -10.72 -8.10 -15.85
CA LYS A 481 -11.10 -7.38 -17.08
C LYS A 481 -12.27 -6.41 -16.94
N GLN A 482 -13.10 -6.53 -15.90
CA GLN A 482 -14.22 -5.62 -15.62
C GLN A 482 -13.99 -4.73 -14.38
N PRO A 483 -14.56 -3.51 -14.33
CA PRO A 483 -14.47 -2.61 -13.19
C PRO A 483 -15.44 -3.00 -12.05
N GLY A 484 -15.09 -2.71 -10.80
CA GLY A 484 -15.97 -2.93 -9.65
C GLY A 484 -15.86 -4.34 -9.04
N PHE A 485 -16.80 -4.64 -8.15
CA PHE A 485 -16.96 -5.94 -7.47
C PHE A 485 -18.45 -6.24 -7.19
N PRO A 486 -18.82 -7.50 -6.88
CA PRO A 486 -20.20 -7.85 -6.59
C PRO A 486 -20.64 -7.51 -5.16
N ILE A 487 -21.91 -7.14 -5.01
CA ILE A 487 -22.69 -7.35 -3.79
C ILE A 487 -23.44 -8.68 -3.92
N LEU A 488 -23.32 -9.54 -2.91
CA LEU A 488 -24.09 -10.77 -2.81
C LEU A 488 -25.36 -10.51 -2.00
N THR A 489 -26.51 -10.86 -2.56
CA THR A 489 -27.81 -10.85 -1.88
C THR A 489 -28.10 -12.27 -1.41
N VAL A 490 -28.28 -12.45 -0.10
CA VAL A 490 -28.51 -13.74 0.56
C VAL A 490 -29.93 -13.74 1.10
N GLN A 491 -30.75 -14.68 0.63
CA GLN A 491 -32.14 -14.84 1.03
C GLN A 491 -32.36 -16.24 1.56
N ARG A 492 -32.84 -16.35 2.81
CA ARG A 492 -33.27 -17.62 3.40
C ARG A 492 -34.75 -17.89 3.15
N ASP A 493 -35.05 -19.13 2.80
CA ASP A 493 -36.38 -19.72 2.86
C ASP A 493 -36.31 -20.94 3.79
N ASP A 494 -36.46 -20.67 5.10
CA ASP A 494 -36.37 -21.71 6.13
C ASP A 494 -37.51 -22.74 6.02
N ALA A 495 -38.63 -22.39 5.38
CA ALA A 495 -39.73 -23.32 5.12
C ALA A 495 -39.38 -24.34 4.01
N LYS A 496 -38.60 -23.93 3.01
CA LYS A 496 -37.99 -24.83 2.01
C LYS A 496 -36.62 -25.39 2.41
N GLN A 497 -36.07 -24.97 3.54
CA GLN A 497 -34.69 -25.27 3.97
C GLN A 497 -33.66 -24.90 2.89
N MET A 498 -33.84 -23.72 2.27
CA MET A 498 -33.09 -23.28 1.10
C MET A 498 -32.50 -21.88 1.33
N VAL A 499 -31.27 -21.66 0.88
CA VAL A 499 -30.63 -20.34 0.84
C VAL A 499 -30.31 -20.00 -0.60
N THR A 500 -30.86 -18.88 -1.08
CA THR A 500 -30.62 -18.36 -2.42
C THR A 500 -29.60 -17.23 -2.33
N ILE A 501 -28.49 -17.35 -3.06
CA ILE A 501 -27.43 -16.34 -3.15
C ILE A 501 -27.39 -15.81 -4.59
N THR A 502 -27.58 -14.50 -4.77
CA THR A 502 -27.50 -13.85 -6.08
C THR A 502 -26.47 -12.73 -6.09
N GLN A 503 -25.84 -12.46 -7.24
CA GLN A 503 -24.87 -11.37 -7.37
C GLN A 503 -25.40 -10.19 -8.19
N ASN A 504 -24.96 -8.99 -7.85
CA ASN A 504 -25.12 -7.76 -8.64
C ASN A 504 -23.88 -6.88 -8.45
N ARG A 505 -23.61 -5.92 -9.35
CA ARG A 505 -22.51 -4.98 -9.14
C ARG A 505 -22.79 -4.00 -7.99
N TYR A 506 -21.83 -3.84 -7.07
CA TYR A 506 -21.90 -2.79 -6.05
C TYR A 506 -21.45 -1.43 -6.59
N ASN A 507 -22.13 -0.38 -6.16
CA ASN A 507 -21.76 1.03 -6.35
C ASN A 507 -22.22 1.83 -5.11
N GLN A 508 -21.49 2.89 -4.72
CA GLN A 508 -21.87 3.72 -3.56
C GLN A 508 -23.28 4.32 -3.71
N LYS A 509 -23.64 4.71 -4.94
CA LYS A 509 -24.99 5.11 -5.32
C LYS A 509 -25.80 3.86 -5.67
N LYS A 510 -27.06 3.80 -5.25
CA LYS A 510 -28.05 2.89 -5.84
C LYS A 510 -28.35 3.38 -7.26
N MET A 511 -27.64 2.86 -8.25
CA MET A 511 -27.91 3.08 -9.67
C MET A 511 -28.90 2.01 -10.16
N ASP A 512 -29.94 2.42 -10.87
CA ASP A 512 -30.79 1.52 -11.65
C ASP A 512 -30.08 1.13 -12.95
N ASN A 513 -28.98 0.37 -12.83
CA ASN A 513 -28.25 -0.16 -13.98
C ASN A 513 -28.45 -1.66 -14.07
N SER A 514 -29.12 -2.09 -15.15
CA SER A 514 -29.06 -3.45 -15.68
C SER A 514 -27.68 -3.71 -16.29
N SER A 515 -26.64 -3.79 -15.46
CA SER A 515 -25.29 -4.17 -15.89
C SER A 515 -25.21 -5.69 -16.03
N ASN A 516 -24.78 -6.18 -17.19
CA ASN A 516 -24.45 -7.60 -17.39
C ASN A 516 -23.09 -7.98 -16.75
N ASP A 517 -22.68 -7.28 -15.69
CA ASP A 517 -21.43 -7.51 -14.96
C ASP A 517 -21.63 -8.71 -14.03
N CYS A 518 -20.89 -9.79 -14.24
CA CYS A 518 -20.94 -11.02 -13.44
C CYS A 518 -19.53 -11.50 -13.10
N TRP A 519 -19.34 -12.02 -11.88
CA TRP A 519 -18.09 -12.55 -11.37
C TRP A 519 -18.20 -14.05 -11.07
N TRP A 520 -17.11 -14.79 -11.24
CA TRP A 520 -16.98 -16.13 -10.67
C TRP A 520 -16.48 -16.03 -9.23
N VAL A 521 -17.34 -16.33 -8.27
CA VAL A 521 -17.10 -16.09 -6.84
C VAL A 521 -17.01 -17.43 -6.08
N PRO A 522 -15.90 -17.71 -5.38
CA PRO A 522 -15.88 -18.77 -4.38
C PRO A 522 -16.63 -18.29 -3.13
N ILE A 523 -17.75 -18.95 -2.83
CA ILE A 523 -18.63 -18.67 -1.71
C ILE A 523 -18.16 -19.49 -0.51
N ALA A 524 -17.25 -18.92 0.28
CA ALA A 524 -16.87 -19.47 1.59
C ALA A 524 -17.96 -19.13 2.62
N TYR A 525 -18.55 -20.13 3.29
CA TYR A 525 -19.61 -19.93 4.29
C TYR A 525 -19.45 -20.80 5.54
N ILE A 526 -19.99 -20.32 6.67
CA ILE A 526 -20.16 -21.04 7.93
C ILE A 526 -21.56 -20.79 8.50
N VAL A 527 -22.04 -21.72 9.31
CA VAL A 527 -23.25 -21.55 10.15
C VAL A 527 -22.88 -21.83 11.60
N ARG A 528 -23.75 -21.44 12.54
CA ARG A 528 -23.51 -21.54 13.99
C ARG A 528 -22.85 -22.83 14.48
N ASN A 529 -23.23 -23.98 13.93
CA ASN A 529 -22.76 -25.31 14.34
C ASN A 529 -21.61 -25.87 13.47
N LEU A 530 -21.06 -25.08 12.53
CA LEU A 530 -19.99 -25.47 11.60
C LEU A 530 -18.84 -24.46 11.68
N THR A 531 -17.74 -24.85 12.35
CA THR A 531 -16.55 -24.00 12.52
C THR A 531 -15.59 -24.00 11.33
N LEU A 532 -15.68 -25.00 10.44
CA LEU A 532 -14.86 -25.09 9.23
C LEU A 532 -15.62 -24.55 8.01
N PRO A 533 -15.08 -23.53 7.30
CA PRO A 533 -15.72 -22.98 6.11
C PRO A 533 -15.96 -24.03 5.02
N GLN A 534 -17.16 -24.02 4.45
CA GLN A 534 -17.49 -24.74 3.22
C GLN A 534 -17.34 -23.78 2.03
N VAL A 535 -16.89 -24.28 0.87
CA VAL A 535 -16.65 -23.46 -0.33
C VAL A 535 -17.48 -23.97 -1.50
N GLU A 536 -18.40 -23.15 -1.97
CA GLU A 536 -19.19 -23.37 -3.19
C GLU A 536 -18.83 -22.34 -4.27
N TRP A 537 -19.33 -22.51 -5.50
CA TRP A 537 -18.98 -21.62 -6.63
C TRP A 537 -20.21 -20.99 -7.29
N LEU A 538 -20.29 -19.67 -7.24
CA LEU A 538 -21.23 -18.84 -8.01
C LEU A 538 -20.56 -18.40 -9.32
N GLY A 539 -21.28 -18.37 -10.45
CA GLY A 539 -20.64 -18.22 -11.77
C GLY A 539 -21.51 -17.61 -12.87
N CYS A 540 -20.94 -17.52 -14.09
CA CYS A 540 -21.53 -16.75 -15.19
C CYS A 540 -21.77 -17.61 -16.45
N GLN A 541 -23.03 -17.92 -16.75
CA GLN A 541 -23.52 -18.64 -17.93
C GLN A 541 -24.93 -18.16 -18.29
N LYS A 542 -25.26 -18.23 -19.60
CA LYS A 542 -26.41 -17.54 -20.21
C LYS A 542 -27.82 -17.93 -19.73
N ASN A 543 -28.00 -18.99 -18.95
CA ASN A 543 -29.31 -19.60 -18.73
C ASN A 543 -29.84 -19.62 -17.28
N ASN A 544 -29.04 -19.36 -16.23
CA ASN A 544 -29.50 -19.07 -14.84
C ASN A 544 -28.40 -18.95 -13.74
N THR A 545 -27.10 -18.90 -14.04
CA THR A 545 -26.06 -19.17 -13.00
C THR A 545 -25.70 -18.01 -12.07
N ASP A 546 -26.29 -16.83 -12.25
CA ASP A 546 -26.12 -15.69 -11.35
C ASP A 546 -26.80 -15.92 -9.97
N ILE A 547 -27.36 -17.13 -9.78
CA ILE A 547 -28.03 -17.68 -8.61
C ILE A 547 -27.30 -18.96 -8.17
N LEU A 548 -26.97 -19.06 -6.89
CA LEU A 548 -26.53 -20.29 -6.21
C LEU A 548 -27.58 -20.65 -5.16
N GLU A 549 -28.11 -21.87 -5.24
CA GLU A 549 -29.09 -22.41 -4.28
C GLU A 549 -28.40 -23.45 -3.38
N LEU A 550 -28.39 -23.19 -2.07
CA LEU A 550 -27.83 -24.08 -1.05
C LEU A 550 -28.98 -24.72 -0.27
N SER A 551 -29.10 -26.03 -0.34
CA SER A 551 -30.16 -26.79 0.36
C SER A 551 -29.65 -27.39 1.67
N HIS A 552 -30.47 -27.33 2.72
CA HIS A 552 -30.19 -27.91 4.05
C HIS A 552 -28.89 -27.41 4.72
N VAL A 553 -28.46 -26.18 4.44
CA VAL A 553 -27.21 -25.63 5.00
C VAL A 553 -27.35 -24.92 6.35
N ALA A 554 -28.55 -24.46 6.72
CA ALA A 554 -28.81 -23.73 7.97
C ALA A 554 -30.17 -24.13 8.57
N ASN A 555 -30.20 -24.39 9.88
CA ASN A 555 -31.45 -24.51 10.62
C ASN A 555 -32.08 -23.12 10.84
N PRO A 556 -33.39 -23.00 11.08
CA PRO A 556 -34.05 -21.70 11.28
C PRO A 556 -33.38 -20.82 12.35
N GLU A 557 -33.03 -21.40 13.50
CA GLU A 557 -32.41 -20.69 14.64
C GLU A 557 -30.87 -20.49 14.53
N ASP A 558 -30.23 -21.06 13.49
CA ASP A 558 -28.79 -20.92 13.27
C ASP A 558 -28.54 -19.75 12.33
N TRP A 559 -27.66 -18.81 12.71
CA TRP A 559 -27.18 -17.78 11.78
C TRP A 559 -26.29 -18.38 10.67
N LEU A 560 -26.29 -17.72 9.51
CA LEU A 560 -25.42 -18.01 8.37
C LEU A 560 -24.49 -16.82 8.08
N LEU A 561 -23.21 -17.08 7.85
CA LEU A 561 -22.21 -16.11 7.39
C LEU A 561 -21.56 -16.57 6.08
N ILE A 562 -21.38 -15.62 5.16
CA ILE A 562 -20.78 -15.78 3.84
C ILE A 562 -19.59 -14.81 3.68
N ASN A 563 -18.63 -15.19 2.84
CA ASN A 563 -17.32 -14.55 2.70
C ASN A 563 -16.55 -14.55 4.02
N VAL A 564 -16.43 -15.74 4.61
CA VAL A 564 -15.60 -15.99 5.79
C VAL A 564 -14.14 -15.62 5.48
N ASP A 565 -13.41 -15.21 6.52
CA ASP A 565 -12.10 -14.54 6.44
C ASP A 565 -12.08 -13.24 5.62
N ALA A 566 -13.25 -12.73 5.21
CA ALA A 566 -13.39 -11.60 4.29
C ALA A 566 -12.56 -11.77 2.99
N ALA A 567 -12.35 -13.02 2.59
CA ALA A 567 -11.33 -13.44 1.63
C ALA A 567 -11.51 -12.86 0.22
N VAL A 568 -12.75 -12.59 -0.17
CA VAL A 568 -13.11 -12.01 -1.46
C VAL A 568 -13.40 -10.51 -1.28
N PRO A 569 -12.92 -9.62 -2.17
CA PRO A 569 -13.27 -8.20 -2.16
C PRO A 569 -14.72 -7.98 -2.64
N LEU A 570 -15.70 -8.36 -1.81
CA LEU A 570 -17.14 -8.20 -2.05
C LEU A 570 -17.85 -7.66 -0.79
N ARG A 571 -19.15 -7.35 -0.94
CA ARG A 571 -20.06 -7.04 0.18
C ARG A 571 -21.21 -8.03 0.23
N VAL A 572 -21.73 -8.32 1.43
CA VAL A 572 -22.86 -9.24 1.62
C VAL A 572 -24.08 -8.49 2.18
N PHE A 573 -25.22 -8.67 1.54
CA PHE A 573 -26.53 -8.19 1.98
C PHE A 573 -27.39 -9.41 2.33
N TYR A 574 -27.58 -9.62 3.63
CA TYR A 574 -28.46 -10.66 4.16
C TYR A 574 -29.88 -10.14 4.32
N ASP A 575 -30.85 -11.05 4.31
CA ASP A 575 -32.21 -10.76 4.77
C ASP A 575 -32.26 -10.32 6.25
N SER A 576 -33.35 -9.65 6.63
CA SER A 576 -33.51 -9.07 7.96
C SER A 576 -33.56 -10.09 9.09
N TYR A 577 -33.97 -11.33 8.83
CA TYR A 577 -34.07 -12.37 9.85
C TYR A 577 -32.67 -12.92 10.17
N ASN A 578 -31.87 -13.22 9.15
CA ASN A 578 -30.47 -13.63 9.36
C ASN A 578 -29.65 -12.52 10.03
N LEU A 579 -29.87 -11.24 9.69
CA LEU A 579 -29.24 -10.11 10.40
C LEU A 579 -29.68 -10.01 11.86
N GLN A 580 -30.92 -10.37 12.19
CA GLN A 580 -31.37 -10.45 13.58
C GLN A 580 -30.63 -11.57 14.33
N LEU A 581 -30.57 -12.79 13.78
CA LEU A 581 -29.83 -13.91 14.39
C LEU A 581 -28.34 -13.58 14.60
N ILE A 582 -27.71 -12.89 13.64
CA ILE A 582 -26.33 -12.39 13.77
C ILE A 582 -26.23 -11.34 14.89
N SER A 583 -27.16 -10.38 14.94
CA SER A 583 -27.17 -9.33 15.98
C SER A 583 -27.38 -9.92 17.38
N ASP A 584 -28.19 -10.96 17.50
CA ASP A 584 -28.47 -11.63 18.77
C ASP A 584 -27.25 -12.45 19.23
N ALA A 585 -26.59 -13.17 18.32
CA ALA A 585 -25.32 -13.84 18.59
C ALA A 585 -24.22 -12.85 19.03
N LEU A 586 -24.03 -11.74 18.31
CA LEU A 586 -23.04 -10.71 18.64
C LEU A 586 -23.27 -10.08 20.03
N ARG A 587 -24.53 -9.85 20.40
CA ARG A 587 -24.89 -9.31 21.72
C ARG A 587 -24.76 -10.32 22.86
N GLN A 588 -25.05 -11.60 22.59
CA GLN A 588 -24.88 -12.68 23.57
C GLN A 588 -23.40 -12.95 23.84
N ASP A 589 -22.63 -13.18 22.78
CA ASP A 589 -21.20 -13.47 22.80
C ASP A 589 -20.62 -13.32 21.39
N PHE A 590 -19.98 -12.17 21.14
CA PHE A 590 -19.37 -11.85 19.86
C PHE A 590 -18.20 -12.77 19.46
N THR A 591 -17.66 -13.58 20.38
CA THR A 591 -16.55 -14.48 20.05
C THR A 591 -16.99 -15.69 19.21
N GLN A 592 -18.30 -15.99 19.16
CA GLN A 592 -18.89 -17.00 18.25
C GLN A 592 -18.74 -16.63 16.77
N ILE A 593 -18.50 -15.35 16.45
CA ILE A 593 -18.28 -14.89 15.07
C ILE A 593 -16.80 -14.48 14.91
N PRO A 594 -16.04 -15.05 13.96
CA PRO A 594 -14.63 -14.73 13.74
C PRO A 594 -14.38 -13.24 13.51
N GLU A 595 -13.23 -12.73 13.97
CA GLU A 595 -12.89 -11.30 13.93
C GLU A 595 -13.01 -10.69 12.51
N LEU A 596 -12.47 -11.35 11.49
CA LEU A 596 -12.61 -10.93 10.08
C LEU A 596 -14.06 -10.86 9.60
N SER A 597 -14.92 -11.75 10.11
CA SER A 597 -16.36 -11.70 9.82
C SER A 597 -17.04 -10.54 10.54
N ARG A 598 -16.62 -10.21 11.78
CA ARG A 598 -17.12 -9.02 12.50
C ARG A 598 -16.71 -7.71 11.81
N ILE A 599 -15.47 -7.63 11.34
CA ILE A 599 -14.96 -6.53 10.51
C ILE A 599 -15.85 -6.35 9.26
N GLN A 600 -16.11 -7.44 8.52
CA GLN A 600 -16.98 -7.40 7.35
C GLN A 600 -18.40 -6.94 7.69
N LEU A 601 -19.02 -7.50 8.74
CA LEU A 601 -20.39 -7.17 9.14
C LEU A 601 -20.54 -5.68 9.49
N VAL A 602 -19.57 -5.09 10.21
CA VAL A 602 -19.58 -3.67 10.57
C VAL A 602 -19.39 -2.77 9.33
N ASP A 603 -18.42 -3.09 8.46
CA ASP A 603 -18.17 -2.35 7.23
C ASP A 603 -19.36 -2.43 6.25
N ASP A 604 -19.91 -3.63 6.03
CA ASP A 604 -21.05 -3.85 5.14
C ASP A 604 -22.31 -3.17 5.69
N ALA A 605 -22.66 -3.32 6.98
CA ALA A 605 -23.85 -2.70 7.55
C ALA A 605 -23.80 -1.16 7.46
N LEU A 606 -22.65 -0.54 7.74
CA LEU A 606 -22.47 0.91 7.64
C LEU A 606 -22.40 1.41 6.19
N SER A 607 -21.77 0.66 5.28
CA SER A 607 -21.71 1.00 3.85
C SER A 607 -23.05 0.83 3.13
N LEU A 608 -23.79 -0.23 3.44
CA LEU A 608 -25.09 -0.51 2.85
C LEU A 608 -26.13 0.51 3.31
N SER A 609 -26.11 0.91 4.58
CA SER A 609 -26.97 1.99 5.08
C SER A 609 -26.57 3.37 4.57
N TRP A 610 -25.27 3.66 4.42
CA TRP A 610 -24.82 4.86 3.70
C TRP A 610 -25.40 4.92 2.27
N SER A 611 -25.46 3.80 1.57
CA SER A 611 -26.03 3.73 0.22
C SER A 611 -27.55 3.67 0.15
N GLY A 612 -28.25 3.69 1.30
CA GLY A 612 -29.72 3.55 1.38
C GLY A 612 -30.24 2.15 1.03
N ARG A 613 -29.39 1.11 1.06
CA ARG A 613 -29.78 -0.28 0.81
C ARG A 613 -30.20 -1.02 2.09
N LEU A 614 -29.58 -0.70 3.23
CA LEU A 614 -29.91 -1.28 4.54
C LEU A 614 -30.51 -0.20 5.46
N PRO A 615 -31.68 -0.43 6.09
CA PRO A 615 -32.26 0.52 7.03
C PRO A 615 -31.35 0.76 8.25
N TYR A 616 -31.29 2.02 8.73
CA TYR A 616 -30.43 2.37 9.85
C TYR A 616 -30.81 1.66 11.15
N ASN A 617 -32.09 1.35 11.41
CA ASN A 617 -32.48 0.60 12.61
C ASN A 617 -31.85 -0.81 12.65
N VAL A 618 -31.74 -1.48 11.49
CA VAL A 618 -31.04 -2.77 11.39
C VAL A 618 -29.54 -2.58 11.60
N THR A 619 -28.95 -1.56 10.98
CA THR A 619 -27.52 -1.23 11.13
C THR A 619 -27.14 -0.94 12.59
N LEU A 620 -27.91 -0.12 13.30
CA LEU A 620 -27.65 0.22 14.69
C LEU A 620 -27.81 -0.98 15.63
N ASN A 621 -28.66 -1.96 15.29
CA ASN A 621 -28.76 -3.22 16.02
C ASN A 621 -27.53 -4.10 15.79
N VAL A 622 -27.10 -4.27 14.52
CA VAL A 622 -25.90 -5.05 14.15
C VAL A 622 -24.64 -4.51 14.83
N ILE A 623 -24.45 -3.18 14.91
CA ILE A 623 -23.25 -2.59 15.54
C ILE A 623 -23.41 -2.32 17.05
N SER A 624 -24.56 -2.63 17.66
CA SER A 624 -24.81 -2.32 19.08
C SER A 624 -23.85 -3.02 20.04
N TYR A 625 -23.40 -4.24 19.67
CA TYR A 625 -22.47 -5.03 20.46
C TYR A 625 -21.07 -4.41 20.59
N LEU A 626 -20.73 -3.39 19.79
CA LEU A 626 -19.43 -2.71 19.86
C LEU A 626 -19.11 -2.21 21.27
N SER A 627 -20.12 -1.91 22.10
CA SER A 627 -19.93 -1.59 23.53
C SER A 627 -19.11 -2.62 24.31
N ASN A 628 -19.02 -3.85 23.81
CA ASN A 628 -18.32 -4.99 24.41
C ASN A 628 -17.14 -5.48 23.55
N GLU A 629 -16.96 -4.97 22.32
CA GLU A 629 -15.94 -5.42 21.36
C GLU A 629 -14.53 -5.02 21.82
N THR A 630 -13.59 -5.96 21.69
CA THR A 630 -12.19 -5.82 22.10
C THR A 630 -11.20 -5.82 20.93
N SER A 631 -11.63 -6.15 19.71
CA SER A 631 -10.79 -6.05 18.52
C SER A 631 -10.46 -4.61 18.15
N VAL A 632 -9.17 -4.30 18.00
CA VAL A 632 -8.67 -3.06 17.41
C VAL A 632 -9.21 -2.88 15.99
N LEU A 633 -9.13 -3.92 15.15
CA LEU A 633 -9.45 -3.86 13.73
C LEU A 633 -10.95 -3.64 13.49
N VAL A 634 -11.82 -4.24 14.30
CA VAL A 634 -13.26 -3.97 14.25
C VAL A 634 -13.54 -2.51 14.63
N TRP A 635 -12.90 -1.99 15.68
CA TRP A 635 -13.05 -0.59 16.09
C TRP A 635 -12.46 0.41 15.08
N GLU A 636 -11.33 0.12 14.42
CA GLU A 636 -10.81 0.91 13.29
C GLU A 636 -11.84 0.96 12.15
N THR A 637 -12.43 -0.17 11.81
CA THR A 637 -13.45 -0.31 10.74
C THR A 637 -14.73 0.45 11.05
N ALA A 638 -15.20 0.37 12.30
CA ALA A 638 -16.32 1.15 12.80
C ALA A 638 -16.02 2.65 12.74
N LEU A 639 -14.84 3.06 13.23
CA LEU A 639 -14.42 4.46 13.31
C LEU A 639 -14.42 5.14 11.94
N LEU A 640 -13.81 4.53 10.92
CA LEU A 640 -13.73 5.09 9.56
C LEU A 640 -15.12 5.45 8.99
N ASN A 641 -16.10 4.57 9.21
CA ASN A 641 -17.47 4.76 8.77
C ASN A 641 -18.25 5.77 9.67
N LEU A 642 -18.07 5.69 10.98
CA LEU A 642 -18.73 6.57 11.96
C LEU A 642 -18.20 8.01 11.88
N GLU A 643 -16.93 8.23 11.55
CA GLU A 643 -16.37 9.56 11.28
C GLU A 643 -17.01 10.19 10.02
N LYS A 644 -17.30 9.40 8.98
CA LYS A 644 -18.03 9.86 7.79
C LYS A 644 -19.40 10.43 8.20
N LEU A 645 -20.18 9.68 8.98
CA LEU A 645 -21.45 10.14 9.55
C LEU A 645 -21.27 11.38 10.43
N GLN A 646 -20.35 11.32 11.41
CA GLN A 646 -20.12 12.39 12.38
C GLN A 646 -19.77 13.72 11.71
N SER A 647 -18.94 13.70 10.66
CA SER A 647 -18.52 14.90 9.95
C SER A 647 -19.69 15.63 9.28
N ILE A 648 -20.76 14.93 8.89
CA ILE A 648 -22.02 15.56 8.47
C ILE A 648 -22.83 15.97 9.69
N MET A 649 -23.01 15.06 10.67
CA MET A 649 -23.86 15.33 11.83
C MET A 649 -23.43 16.58 12.61
N ARG A 650 -22.13 16.84 12.77
CA ARG A 650 -21.56 18.06 13.39
C ARG A 650 -22.04 19.37 12.76
N MET A 651 -22.46 19.34 11.49
CA MET A 651 -22.97 20.50 10.74
C MET A 651 -24.51 20.59 10.77
N THR A 652 -25.16 19.89 11.70
CA THR A 652 -26.63 19.81 11.82
C THR A 652 -27.11 19.92 13.26
N THR A 653 -28.37 20.32 13.43
CA THR A 653 -29.05 20.35 14.74
C THR A 653 -29.19 18.96 15.38
N GLY A 654 -29.20 17.89 14.57
CA GLY A 654 -29.26 16.50 15.02
C GLY A 654 -27.99 16.00 15.73
N PHE A 655 -26.89 16.78 15.73
CA PHE A 655 -25.64 16.37 16.38
C PHE A 655 -25.81 15.98 17.85
N ARG A 656 -26.70 16.65 18.60
CA ARG A 656 -26.95 16.35 20.02
C ARG A 656 -27.51 14.93 20.21
N ILE A 657 -28.41 14.49 19.33
CA ILE A 657 -29.01 13.15 19.37
C ILE A 657 -27.95 12.10 19.01
N PHE A 658 -27.19 12.36 17.94
CA PHE A 658 -26.07 11.49 17.53
C PHE A 658 -25.01 11.33 18.63
N LYS A 659 -24.64 12.43 19.29
CA LYS A 659 -23.68 12.44 20.41
C LYS A 659 -24.13 11.53 21.56
N LEU A 660 -25.40 11.61 21.99
CA LEU A 660 -25.94 10.77 23.07
C LEU A 660 -25.88 9.27 22.72
N TYR A 661 -26.22 8.92 21.48
CA TYR A 661 -26.07 7.54 21.00
C TYR A 661 -24.61 7.06 21.03
N MET A 662 -23.69 7.89 20.53
CA MET A 662 -22.27 7.55 20.51
C MET A 662 -21.71 7.42 21.93
N GLN A 663 -22.10 8.29 22.87
CA GLN A 663 -21.76 8.15 24.29
C GLN A 663 -22.21 6.78 24.83
N LYS A 664 -23.49 6.41 24.64
CA LYS A 664 -24.05 5.10 25.06
C LYS A 664 -23.26 3.90 24.48
N LEU A 665 -22.79 4.01 23.23
CA LEU A 665 -22.03 2.95 22.56
C LEU A 665 -20.58 2.83 23.06
N ILE A 666 -19.90 3.97 23.29
CA ILE A 666 -18.46 4.02 23.59
C ILE A 666 -18.18 3.87 25.09
N GLU A 667 -19.04 4.40 25.96
CA GLU A 667 -18.77 4.51 27.40
C GLU A 667 -18.47 3.18 28.10
N PRO A 668 -19.17 2.06 27.82
CA PRO A 668 -18.85 0.76 28.43
C PRO A 668 -17.45 0.27 28.06
N ALA A 669 -17.12 0.23 26.76
CA ALA A 669 -15.81 -0.20 26.26
C ALA A 669 -14.68 0.70 26.79
N PHE A 670 -14.89 2.02 26.81
CA PHE A 670 -13.92 2.98 27.34
C PHE A 670 -13.67 2.77 28.83
N LYS A 671 -14.73 2.59 29.64
CA LYS A 671 -14.61 2.33 31.09
C LYS A 671 -13.94 0.99 31.38
N ALA A 672 -14.28 -0.07 30.64
CA ALA A 672 -13.60 -1.36 30.76
C ALA A 672 -12.09 -1.24 30.49
N THR A 673 -11.72 -0.57 29.39
CA THR A 673 -10.32 -0.36 28.98
C THR A 673 -9.55 0.52 29.97
N LEU A 674 -10.15 1.61 30.45
CA LEU A 674 -9.54 2.46 31.47
C LEU A 674 -9.36 1.70 32.79
N ASN A 675 -10.27 0.76 33.10
CA ASN A 675 -10.18 -0.05 34.30
C ASN A 675 -9.12 -1.16 34.27
N SER A 676 -8.71 -1.63 33.08
CA SER A 676 -7.64 -2.61 32.91
C SER A 676 -6.21 -2.01 32.98
N LEU A 677 -6.06 -0.68 33.02
CA LEU A 677 -4.75 -0.04 33.06
C LEU A 677 -4.09 -0.13 34.46
N PRO A 678 -2.75 -0.36 34.54
CA PRO A 678 -2.02 -0.42 35.80
C PRO A 678 -2.15 0.85 36.65
N THR A 679 -2.15 0.72 37.97
CA THR A 679 -2.40 1.82 38.92
C THR A 679 -1.44 3.01 38.81
N LYS A 680 -0.20 2.81 38.34
CA LYS A 680 0.74 3.91 38.04
C LYS A 680 0.28 4.85 36.92
N ALA A 681 -0.69 4.46 36.10
CA ALA A 681 -1.31 5.31 35.08
C ALA A 681 -2.58 6.03 35.56
N ARG A 682 -3.07 5.72 36.78
CA ARG A 682 -4.35 6.22 37.35
C ARG A 682 -4.19 7.35 38.37
N THR A 683 -3.00 7.60 38.90
CA THR A 683 -2.79 8.55 40.00
C THR A 683 -2.31 9.93 39.54
N GLY A 684 -3.25 10.83 39.28
CA GLY A 684 -3.12 12.21 39.77
C GLY A 684 -3.56 12.25 41.25
N PRO A 685 -3.07 13.19 42.09
CA PRO A 685 -3.44 13.21 43.50
C PRO A 685 -4.90 13.64 43.67
N GLU A 686 -5.73 12.75 44.22
CA GLU A 686 -7.04 13.13 44.75
C GLU A 686 -6.84 13.98 46.01
N THR A 687 -7.17 15.27 45.95
CA THR A 687 -7.38 16.09 47.14
C THR A 687 -8.85 16.00 47.57
N PRO A 688 -9.16 15.38 48.73
CA PRO A 688 -10.53 15.36 49.22
C PRO A 688 -10.93 16.76 49.72
N ILE A 689 -12.04 17.29 49.20
CA ILE A 689 -12.63 18.53 49.71
C ILE A 689 -13.38 18.24 51.00
N THR A 690 -12.74 18.47 52.15
CA THR A 690 -13.39 18.48 53.46
C THR A 690 -13.66 19.90 53.92
N THR A 691 -14.92 20.34 53.80
CA THR A 691 -15.40 21.59 54.40
C THR A 691 -15.53 21.45 55.92
N LYS A 692 -14.79 22.26 56.69
CA LYS A 692 -15.23 22.85 57.98
C LYS A 692 -14.22 23.90 58.46
N SER A 693 -14.74 25.02 58.96
CA SER A 693 -13.98 26.11 59.60
C SER A 693 -14.04 25.95 61.14
N PRO A 694 -13.49 26.88 61.95
CA PRO A 694 -12.25 26.64 62.69
C PRO A 694 -12.46 26.56 64.21
N ASP A 695 -11.46 26.04 64.96
CA ASP A 695 -10.84 26.79 66.07
C ASP A 695 -9.64 26.09 66.75
N THR A 696 -8.72 26.95 67.21
CA THR A 696 -7.80 26.88 68.36
C THR A 696 -6.96 25.63 68.72
N THR A 697 -5.63 25.85 68.63
CA THR A 697 -4.57 25.64 69.66
C THR A 697 -3.96 24.26 70.00
N GLU A 698 -2.62 24.33 70.10
CA GLU A 698 -1.70 23.58 70.96
C GLU A 698 -1.11 22.22 70.53
N SER A 699 0.17 22.10 70.88
CA SER A 699 1.20 21.10 70.57
C SER A 699 2.22 21.15 71.74
N PRO A 700 3.16 20.20 71.93
CA PRO A 700 3.38 18.89 71.30
C PRO A 700 3.66 17.75 72.33
N ASP A 701 4.21 16.63 71.83
CA ASP A 701 5.40 15.89 72.34
C ASP A 701 5.29 14.43 72.81
N THR A 702 6.25 13.61 72.32
CA THR A 702 6.85 12.38 72.91
C THR A 702 5.96 11.12 73.12
N THR A 703 6.43 9.85 73.10
CA THR A 703 7.77 9.22 72.92
C THR A 703 7.68 7.72 72.55
N GLU A 704 8.83 7.16 72.14
CA GLU A 704 9.35 5.79 72.44
C GLU A 704 8.87 4.50 71.73
N SER A 705 9.89 3.66 71.47
CA SER A 705 9.90 2.20 71.26
C SER A 705 10.74 1.58 72.41
N PRO A 706 10.80 0.24 72.62
CA PRO A 706 11.98 -0.50 72.10
C PRO A 706 11.85 -2.03 71.85
N ASP A 707 12.83 -2.55 71.09
CA ASP A 707 13.59 -3.83 71.17
C ASP A 707 12.98 -5.20 71.55
N THR A 708 13.37 -6.27 70.81
CA THR A 708 14.40 -7.27 71.24
C THR A 708 14.74 -8.34 70.16
N MET A 709 15.86 -9.07 70.35
CA MET A 709 16.51 -10.02 69.40
C MET A 709 16.21 -11.51 69.69
N GLU A 710 16.54 -12.44 68.75
CA GLU A 710 17.41 -13.64 69.02
C GLU A 710 17.76 -14.50 67.77
N SER A 711 18.45 -15.65 67.95
CA SER A 711 19.24 -16.41 66.94
C SER A 711 19.10 -17.97 67.08
N SER A 712 19.81 -18.92 66.42
CA SER A 712 21.11 -18.94 65.71
C SER A 712 21.32 -20.17 64.74
N HIS A 713 22.51 -20.21 64.13
CA HIS A 713 23.29 -21.24 63.37
C HIS A 713 22.92 -22.75 63.30
N HIS A 714 23.35 -23.40 62.19
CA HIS A 714 24.35 -24.51 62.20
C HIS A 714 24.99 -24.76 60.80
N THR A 715 26.08 -25.54 60.74
CA THR A 715 27.05 -25.69 59.62
C THR A 715 27.57 -27.12 59.46
N GLU A 716 27.91 -27.58 58.23
CA GLU A 716 29.08 -28.47 57.92
C GLU A 716 29.23 -28.81 56.40
N SER A 717 30.43 -29.26 55.99
CA SER A 717 30.87 -29.64 54.61
C SER A 717 31.77 -30.91 54.67
N PRO A 718 32.13 -31.64 53.57
CA PRO A 718 33.23 -31.23 52.67
C PRO A 718 33.22 -31.77 51.18
N ASP A 719 34.30 -31.46 50.45
CA ASP A 719 34.67 -31.64 49.02
C ASP A 719 34.51 -33.00 48.28
N ASN A 720 34.23 -32.95 46.95
CA ASN A 720 35.29 -33.05 45.91
C ASN A 720 34.85 -32.92 44.41
N THR A 721 35.46 -31.96 43.70
CA THR A 721 35.86 -31.95 42.26
C THR A 721 34.90 -32.32 41.10
N LYS A 722 34.52 -31.34 40.24
CA LYS A 722 35.05 -31.14 38.85
C LYS A 722 34.24 -30.14 37.98
N SER A 723 34.94 -29.10 37.50
CA SER A 723 34.74 -28.36 36.24
C SER A 723 33.46 -27.51 36.01
N PRO A 724 33.51 -26.44 35.18
CA PRO A 724 32.68 -25.25 35.41
C PRO A 724 31.52 -25.00 34.41
N ASP A 725 30.55 -24.22 34.92
CA ASP A 725 29.62 -23.30 34.25
C ASP A 725 28.75 -23.79 33.08
N THR A 726 27.55 -24.24 33.44
CA THR A 726 26.31 -24.07 32.66
C THR A 726 25.41 -23.02 33.33
N THR A 727 25.61 -21.74 33.02
CA THR A 727 24.69 -20.68 33.47
C THR A 727 23.40 -20.67 32.64
N LYS A 728 22.28 -20.70 33.37
CA LYS A 728 20.92 -20.81 32.84
C LYS A 728 20.53 -19.61 31.99
N SER A 729 19.67 -19.88 30.99
CA SER A 729 18.90 -18.87 30.27
C SER A 729 18.20 -17.89 31.23
N PRO A 730 18.34 -16.57 31.04
CA PRO A 730 17.35 -15.61 31.51
C PRO A 730 16.15 -15.56 30.55
N ASP A 731 15.01 -15.14 31.07
CA ASP A 731 13.71 -15.18 30.40
C ASP A 731 13.60 -14.41 29.09
N THR A 732 12.69 -14.88 28.24
CA THR A 732 12.27 -14.24 26.98
C THR A 732 11.73 -12.83 27.22
N THR A 733 12.52 -11.81 26.89
CA THR A 733 12.02 -10.44 26.75
C THR A 733 11.07 -10.36 25.56
N LYS A 734 9.77 -10.18 25.83
CA LYS A 734 8.80 -9.87 24.78
C LYS A 734 9.19 -8.56 24.10
N SER A 735 9.57 -8.66 22.83
CA SER A 735 9.82 -7.52 21.94
C SER A 735 8.56 -6.65 21.81
N GLU A 736 8.59 -5.43 22.35
CA GLU A 736 7.55 -4.43 22.09
C GLU A 736 7.71 -3.85 20.67
N SER A 737 7.04 -4.45 19.68
CA SER A 737 6.89 -3.87 18.35
C SER A 737 5.81 -2.77 18.34
N LYS A 738 6.22 -1.50 18.39
CA LYS A 738 5.31 -0.34 18.39
C LYS A 738 5.13 0.28 16.99
N SER A 739 3.97 0.02 16.36
CA SER A 739 3.30 0.99 15.46
C SER A 739 1.80 0.72 15.18
N GLU A 740 1.14 -0.17 15.92
CA GLU A 740 -0.32 -0.34 15.81
C GLU A 740 -1.09 0.62 16.76
N LEU A 741 -2.21 1.16 16.29
CA LEU A 741 -3.15 1.93 17.13
C LEU A 741 -3.71 1.02 18.23
N SER A 742 -3.43 1.33 19.49
CA SER A 742 -4.01 0.56 20.59
C SER A 742 -5.53 0.78 20.68
N LEU A 743 -6.28 -0.24 21.13
CA LEU A 743 -7.70 -0.08 21.43
C LEU A 743 -7.95 1.09 22.40
N SER A 744 -7.07 1.25 23.39
CA SER A 744 -7.14 2.36 24.34
C SER A 744 -7.01 3.73 23.65
N SER A 745 -6.16 3.90 22.64
CA SER A 745 -6.06 5.15 21.87
C SER A 745 -7.33 5.44 21.05
N ILE A 746 -7.94 4.41 20.44
CA ILE A 746 -9.18 4.54 19.66
C ILE A 746 -10.35 4.92 20.58
N LEU A 747 -10.51 4.21 21.70
CA LEU A 747 -11.57 4.49 22.67
C LEU A 747 -11.38 5.82 23.38
N TYR A 748 -10.14 6.22 23.71
CA TYR A 748 -9.84 7.53 24.30
C TYR A 748 -10.18 8.67 23.33
N ARG A 749 -9.77 8.55 22.06
CA ARG A 749 -10.16 9.47 20.98
C ARG A 749 -11.67 9.64 20.93
N LEU A 750 -12.40 8.53 20.79
CA LEU A 750 -13.85 8.50 20.72
C LEU A 750 -14.51 9.10 21.98
N ALA A 751 -14.08 8.71 23.17
CA ALA A 751 -14.62 9.18 24.44
C ALA A 751 -14.47 10.70 24.60
N CYS A 752 -13.28 11.26 24.34
CA CYS A 752 -13.05 12.70 24.42
C CYS A 752 -13.78 13.46 23.28
N GLN A 753 -13.85 12.87 22.09
CA GLN A 753 -14.52 13.42 20.90
C GLN A 753 -16.05 13.49 21.04
N PHE A 754 -16.65 12.61 21.83
CA PHE A 754 -18.06 12.63 22.20
C PHE A 754 -18.32 13.16 23.63
N GLU A 755 -17.30 13.73 24.26
CA GLU A 755 -17.39 14.41 25.58
C GLU A 755 -17.90 13.52 26.72
N ILE A 756 -17.36 12.31 26.82
CA ILE A 756 -17.48 11.45 28.01
C ILE A 756 -16.67 12.07 29.14
N LYS A 757 -17.30 12.30 30.30
CA LYS A 757 -16.80 13.14 31.40
C LYS A 757 -15.40 12.72 31.87
N GLU A 758 -15.19 11.42 32.06
CA GLU A 758 -13.95 10.84 32.55
C GLU A 758 -12.77 11.11 31.61
N CYS A 759 -12.99 11.02 30.29
CA CYS A 759 -11.96 11.36 29.30
C CYS A 759 -11.65 12.87 29.32
N LEU A 760 -12.68 13.72 29.47
CA LEU A 760 -12.49 15.16 29.54
C LEU A 760 -11.66 15.60 30.74
N THR A 761 -11.87 14.98 31.91
CA THR A 761 -11.10 15.28 33.12
C THR A 761 -9.64 14.83 32.99
N ASP A 762 -9.39 13.60 32.53
CA ASP A 762 -8.02 13.10 32.33
C ASP A 762 -7.26 13.91 31.25
N ALA A 763 -7.91 14.22 30.12
CA ALA A 763 -7.30 15.04 29.06
C ALA A 763 -6.94 16.45 29.55
N GLN A 764 -7.80 17.08 30.35
CA GLN A 764 -7.52 18.40 30.92
C GLN A 764 -6.31 18.36 31.86
N GLN A 765 -6.25 17.39 32.77
CA GLN A 765 -5.11 17.23 33.70
C GLN A 765 -3.78 16.96 32.97
N ARG A 766 -3.80 16.12 31.92
CA ARG A 766 -2.61 15.86 31.08
C ARG A 766 -2.17 17.11 30.32
N PHE A 767 -3.13 17.91 29.83
CA PHE A 767 -2.84 19.14 29.12
C PHE A 767 -2.21 20.21 30.02
N GLU A 768 -2.78 20.46 31.20
CA GLU A 768 -2.25 21.40 32.19
C GLU A 768 -0.80 21.06 32.55
N LYS A 769 -0.55 19.78 32.89
CA LYS A 769 0.80 19.27 33.17
C LYS A 769 1.78 19.48 32.01
N ALA A 770 1.34 19.31 30.77
CA ALA A 770 2.17 19.53 29.58
C ALA A 770 2.48 21.02 29.35
N MET A 771 1.53 21.92 29.66
CA MET A 771 1.74 23.37 29.57
C MET A 771 2.70 23.86 30.67
N ASP A 772 2.56 23.38 31.91
CA ASP A 772 3.48 23.67 33.02
C ASP A 772 4.92 23.26 32.70
N GLN A 773 5.08 22.09 32.08
CA GLN A 773 6.37 21.55 31.65
C GLN A 773 6.89 22.16 30.34
N LYS A 774 6.09 22.99 29.66
CA LYS A 774 6.35 23.50 28.30
C LYS A 774 6.73 22.39 27.31
N SER A 775 6.17 21.20 27.46
CA SER A 775 6.51 20.03 26.64
C SER A 775 5.31 19.10 26.48
N SER A 776 5.05 18.71 25.24
CA SER A 776 4.08 17.67 24.87
C SER A 776 4.56 16.24 25.19
N SER A 777 5.85 16.05 25.53
CA SER A 777 6.47 14.73 25.72
C SER A 777 5.95 13.95 26.93
N SER A 778 5.33 14.62 27.90
CA SER A 778 4.70 13.97 29.07
C SER A 778 3.34 13.34 28.74
N ILE A 779 2.79 13.62 27.56
CA ILE A 779 1.59 12.98 27.02
C ILE A 779 2.04 11.81 26.11
N PRO A 780 1.50 10.58 26.29
CA PRO A 780 1.77 9.46 25.37
C PRO A 780 1.41 9.84 23.94
N GLU A 781 2.27 9.44 22.98
CA GLU A 781 2.19 9.87 21.58
C GLU A 781 0.83 9.53 20.93
N GLU A 782 0.29 8.36 21.28
CA GLU A 782 -0.96 7.79 20.77
C GLU A 782 -2.18 8.62 21.16
N ILE A 783 -2.11 9.41 22.24
CA ILE A 783 -3.18 10.30 22.69
C ILE A 783 -2.84 11.80 22.63
N ARG A 784 -1.61 12.15 22.22
CA ARG A 784 -1.07 13.52 22.25
C ARG A 784 -1.91 14.50 21.43
N GLU A 785 -2.31 14.15 20.20
CA GLU A 785 -3.18 15.00 19.38
C GLU A 785 -4.52 15.27 20.08
N ILE A 786 -5.11 14.26 20.74
CA ILE A 786 -6.44 14.37 21.36
C ILE A 786 -6.40 15.26 22.61
N VAL A 787 -5.40 15.06 23.47
CA VAL A 787 -5.17 15.84 24.69
C VAL A 787 -4.91 17.30 24.34
N LEU A 788 -3.95 17.56 23.42
CA LEU A 788 -3.61 18.92 23.00
C LEU A 788 -4.79 19.59 22.27
N CYS A 789 -5.46 18.90 21.34
CA CYS A 789 -6.67 19.40 20.68
C CYS A 789 -7.75 19.80 21.69
N ARG A 790 -7.99 18.99 22.73
CA ARG A 790 -9.01 19.29 23.75
C ARG A 790 -8.62 20.48 24.63
N GLY A 791 -7.37 20.55 25.05
CA GLY A 791 -6.85 21.67 25.84
C GLY A 791 -6.85 22.98 25.05
N ILE A 792 -6.44 22.96 23.78
CA ILE A 792 -6.49 24.12 22.87
C ILE A 792 -7.93 24.60 22.63
N ARG A 793 -8.91 23.69 22.56
CA ARG A 793 -10.32 24.04 22.37
C ARG A 793 -10.94 24.78 23.56
N ASN A 794 -10.45 24.53 24.77
CA ASN A 794 -10.95 25.13 26.02
C ASN A 794 -9.99 26.18 26.61
N GLY A 795 -8.82 26.35 26.00
CA GLY A 795 -7.69 27.10 26.53
C GLY A 795 -7.66 28.56 26.09
N LEU A 796 -6.83 29.34 26.78
CA LEU A 796 -6.55 30.72 26.44
C LEU A 796 -5.54 30.83 25.28
N GLU A 797 -5.44 32.01 24.66
CA GLU A 797 -4.48 32.31 23.60
C GLU A 797 -3.03 31.92 23.95
N VAL A 798 -2.61 32.09 25.21
CA VAL A 798 -1.27 31.71 25.67
C VAL A 798 -0.96 30.23 25.45
N HIS A 799 -1.93 29.32 25.63
CA HIS A 799 -1.74 27.89 25.38
C HIS A 799 -1.58 27.58 23.89
N TRP A 800 -2.30 28.31 23.03
CA TRP A 800 -2.13 28.21 21.57
C TRP A 800 -0.76 28.68 21.13
N ILE A 801 -0.25 29.76 21.73
CA ILE A 801 1.11 30.27 21.52
C ILE A 801 2.15 29.23 21.97
N MET A 802 1.99 28.61 23.14
CA MET A 802 2.91 27.56 23.62
C MET A 802 2.98 26.35 22.66
N VAL A 803 1.85 25.78 22.26
CA VAL A 803 1.82 24.63 21.33
C VAL A 803 2.35 25.00 19.93
N ARG A 804 2.16 26.26 19.50
CA ARG A 804 2.72 26.80 18.26
C ARG A 804 4.25 26.86 18.32
N ASP A 805 4.81 27.26 19.46
CA ASP A 805 6.26 27.39 19.59
C ASP A 805 6.93 26.00 19.62
N MET A 806 6.33 25.02 20.32
CA MET A 806 6.72 23.61 20.21
C MET A 806 6.71 23.09 18.75
N PHE A 807 5.76 23.53 17.91
CA PHE A 807 5.70 23.13 16.50
C PHE A 807 6.88 23.69 15.67
N PHE A 808 7.30 24.92 15.95
CA PHE A 808 8.45 25.53 15.26
C PHE A 808 9.80 25.02 15.79
N GLU A 809 9.88 24.64 17.07
CA GLU A 809 11.08 24.11 17.72
C GLU A 809 11.33 22.62 17.41
N SER A 810 10.28 21.85 17.11
CA SER A 810 10.42 20.42 16.81
C SER A 810 11.19 20.16 15.51
N GLU A 811 12.03 19.13 15.48
CA GLU A 811 12.64 18.59 14.26
C GLU A 811 11.92 17.34 13.73
N ASN A 812 11.00 16.76 14.52
CA ASN A 812 10.29 15.53 14.18
C ASN A 812 8.98 15.83 13.41
N ASP A 813 8.91 15.42 12.15
CA ASP A 813 7.74 15.65 11.28
C ASP A 813 6.44 15.00 11.80
N LYS A 814 6.52 13.89 12.54
CA LYS A 814 5.34 13.24 13.16
C LYS A 814 4.81 14.10 14.30
N GLU A 815 5.70 14.63 15.15
CA GLU A 815 5.34 15.55 16.22
C GLU A 815 4.82 16.88 15.65
N LYS A 816 5.43 17.40 14.58
CA LYS A 816 4.88 18.56 13.84
C LYS A 816 3.46 18.33 13.36
N SER A 817 3.16 17.16 12.81
CA SER A 817 1.79 16.82 12.39
C SER A 817 0.83 16.83 13.58
N ILE A 818 1.21 16.23 14.71
CA ILE A 818 0.39 16.17 15.94
C ILE A 818 0.11 17.58 16.47
N LEU A 819 1.15 18.39 16.63
CA LEU A 819 1.06 19.77 17.14
C LEU A 819 0.22 20.65 16.20
N LEU A 820 0.46 20.58 14.89
CA LEU A 820 -0.25 21.38 13.89
C LEU A 820 -1.74 21.00 13.81
N ASN A 821 -2.07 19.70 13.84
CA ASN A 821 -3.46 19.24 13.93
C ASN A 821 -4.13 19.74 15.22
N SER A 822 -3.43 19.70 16.36
CA SER A 822 -3.95 20.14 17.66
C SER A 822 -4.29 21.64 17.69
N LEU A 823 -3.45 22.49 17.07
CA LEU A 823 -3.68 23.93 16.95
C LEU A 823 -4.98 24.28 16.20
N SER A 824 -5.45 23.39 15.30
CA SER A 824 -6.70 23.60 14.54
C SER A 824 -7.96 23.48 15.39
N CYS A 825 -7.88 22.90 16.59
CA CYS A 825 -9.01 22.70 17.48
C CYS A 825 -9.44 23.95 18.27
N THR A 826 -8.72 25.05 18.09
CA THR A 826 -9.04 26.38 18.64
C THR A 826 -10.47 26.82 18.30
N THR A 827 -11.05 27.68 19.15
CA THR A 827 -12.31 28.38 18.88
C THR A 827 -12.11 29.77 18.30
N GLU A 828 -10.85 30.24 18.20
CA GLU A 828 -10.52 31.62 17.83
C GLU A 828 -10.43 31.82 16.32
N TYR A 829 -11.19 32.80 15.81
CA TYR A 829 -11.24 33.13 14.38
C TYR A 829 -9.86 33.46 13.79
N TRP A 830 -9.08 34.29 14.50
CA TRP A 830 -7.76 34.74 14.04
C TRP A 830 -6.77 33.58 13.91
N ALA A 831 -6.85 32.60 14.81
CA ALA A 831 -5.96 31.44 14.84
C ALA A 831 -6.28 30.49 13.68
N MET A 832 -7.56 30.26 13.38
CA MET A 832 -7.98 29.50 12.20
C MET A 832 -7.51 30.16 10.89
N GLN A 833 -7.71 31.47 10.75
CA GLN A 833 -7.27 32.21 9.56
C GLN A 833 -5.74 32.13 9.37
N LYS A 834 -4.98 32.19 10.48
CA LYS A 834 -3.51 32.06 10.48
C LYS A 834 -3.06 30.68 9.99
N LEU A 835 -3.69 29.61 10.47
CA LEU A 835 -3.41 28.22 10.04
C LEU A 835 -3.74 27.98 8.55
N LEU A 836 -4.85 28.53 8.07
CA LEU A 836 -5.24 28.45 6.66
C LEU A 836 -4.21 29.14 5.76
N THR A 837 -3.75 30.34 6.13
CA THR A 837 -2.68 31.06 5.40
C THR A 837 -1.37 30.27 5.41
N TRP A 838 -0.98 29.69 6.55
CA TRP A 838 0.22 28.84 6.63
C TRP A 838 0.14 27.58 5.78
N ALA A 839 -1.05 27.03 5.55
CA ALA A 839 -1.23 25.83 4.72
C ALA A 839 -0.82 26.03 3.25
N LEU A 840 -0.81 27.28 2.75
CA LEU A 840 -0.34 27.63 1.40
C LEU A 840 1.16 28.00 1.37
N ASP A 841 1.73 28.48 2.48
CA ASP A 841 3.16 28.82 2.56
C ASP A 841 4.02 27.59 2.88
N SER A 842 4.68 27.05 1.84
CA SER A 842 5.60 25.92 1.97
C SER A 842 6.87 26.19 2.80
N LYS A 843 7.12 27.43 3.24
CA LYS A 843 8.17 27.77 4.23
C LYS A 843 7.68 27.66 5.67
N LYS A 844 6.36 27.54 5.90
CA LYS A 844 5.74 27.42 7.22
C LYS A 844 5.19 26.03 7.47
N VAL A 845 4.54 25.43 6.47
CA VAL A 845 3.98 24.07 6.56
C VAL A 845 4.54 23.24 5.40
N PRO A 846 5.19 22.09 5.69
CA PRO A 846 5.58 21.14 4.65
C PRO A 846 4.37 20.73 3.79
N ARG A 847 4.54 20.65 2.47
CA ARG A 847 3.44 20.35 1.52
C ARG A 847 2.75 19.01 1.78
N THR A 848 3.44 18.08 2.44
CA THR A 848 2.92 16.79 2.93
C THR A 848 1.83 16.97 3.99
N LEU A 849 1.91 18.04 4.81
CA LEU A 849 0.96 18.33 5.89
C LEU A 849 -0.19 19.26 5.48
N THR A 850 -0.10 19.96 4.34
CA THR A 850 -1.12 20.93 3.85
C THR A 850 -2.54 20.36 3.86
N ALA A 851 -2.77 19.16 3.33
CA ALA A 851 -4.11 18.56 3.31
C ALA A 851 -4.61 18.18 4.71
N GLY A 852 -3.70 17.78 5.62
CA GLY A 852 -4.01 17.45 7.00
C GLY A 852 -4.52 18.67 7.76
N ILE A 853 -3.77 19.78 7.76
CA ILE A 853 -4.17 21.01 8.47
C ILE A 853 -5.43 21.64 7.90
N LEU A 854 -5.60 21.66 6.57
CA LEU A 854 -6.84 22.12 5.93
C LEU A 854 -8.04 21.27 6.39
N SER A 855 -7.90 19.94 6.35
CA SER A 855 -8.94 19.03 6.84
C SER A 855 -9.25 19.29 8.32
N ALA A 856 -8.22 19.45 9.15
CA ALA A 856 -8.36 19.64 10.59
C ALA A 856 -9.12 20.92 10.96
N VAL A 857 -8.81 22.07 10.34
CA VAL A 857 -9.56 23.33 10.52
C VAL A 857 -11.02 23.18 10.09
N LEU A 858 -11.27 22.54 8.94
CA LEU A 858 -12.62 22.34 8.38
C LEU A 858 -13.51 21.38 9.19
N ARG A 859 -12.99 20.65 10.19
CA ARG A 859 -13.77 19.74 11.07
C ARG A 859 -14.74 20.45 12.02
N SER A 860 -14.65 21.78 12.16
CA SER A 860 -15.49 22.59 13.05
C SER A 860 -16.45 23.50 12.26
N PRO A 861 -17.65 23.83 12.77
CA PRO A 861 -18.57 24.71 12.06
C PRO A 861 -18.00 26.10 11.76
N LEU A 862 -17.25 26.68 12.72
CA LEU A 862 -16.55 27.95 12.52
C LEU A 862 -15.42 27.81 11.50
N GLY A 863 -14.55 26.80 11.64
CA GLY A 863 -13.42 26.59 10.73
C GLY A 863 -13.86 26.22 9.31
N TYR A 864 -15.02 25.58 9.14
CA TYR A 864 -15.64 25.40 7.82
C TYR A 864 -16.07 26.74 7.21
N TYR A 865 -16.70 27.63 8.00
CA TYR A 865 -17.08 28.97 7.54
C TYR A 865 -15.86 29.80 7.12
N VAL A 866 -14.85 29.90 8.00
CA VAL A 866 -13.59 30.63 7.73
C VAL A 866 -12.84 30.03 6.56
N GLY A 867 -12.72 28.70 6.50
CA GLY A 867 -12.07 27.98 5.42
C GLY A 867 -12.77 28.17 4.07
N LYS A 868 -14.11 28.15 4.03
CA LYS A 868 -14.89 28.41 2.83
C LYS A 868 -14.63 29.82 2.30
N GLN A 869 -14.64 30.83 3.16
CA GLN A 869 -14.30 32.21 2.78
C GLN A 869 -12.87 32.28 2.22
N PHE A 870 -11.90 31.74 2.95
CA PHE A 870 -10.48 31.67 2.54
C PHE A 870 -10.29 31.00 1.17
N LEU A 871 -11.01 29.91 0.88
CA LEU A 871 -10.96 29.22 -0.41
C LEU A 871 -11.37 30.14 -1.57
N PHE A 872 -12.47 30.89 -1.43
CA PHE A 872 -12.95 31.77 -2.50
C PHE A 872 -12.00 32.97 -2.69
N GLU A 873 -11.57 33.61 -1.60
CA GLU A 873 -10.63 34.73 -1.60
C GLU A 873 -9.29 34.36 -2.27
N ASN A 874 -8.70 33.21 -1.92
CA ASN A 874 -7.39 32.77 -2.40
C ASN A 874 -7.46 31.84 -3.63
N SER A 875 -8.65 31.67 -4.22
CA SER A 875 -8.88 30.70 -5.30
C SER A 875 -7.96 30.87 -6.51
N LYS A 876 -7.58 32.11 -6.86
CA LYS A 876 -6.65 32.39 -7.98
C LYS A 876 -5.24 31.83 -7.74
N GLU A 877 -4.78 31.83 -6.49
CA GLU A 877 -3.49 31.24 -6.11
C GLU A 877 -3.60 29.72 -6.06
N ILE A 878 -4.63 29.21 -5.37
CA ILE A 878 -4.89 27.78 -5.21
C ILE A 878 -4.98 27.08 -6.56
N LEU A 879 -5.74 27.62 -7.52
CA LEU A 879 -5.92 27.02 -8.85
C LEU A 879 -4.69 27.13 -9.76
N ARG A 880 -3.74 28.03 -9.46
CA ARG A 880 -2.43 28.08 -10.14
C ARG A 880 -1.42 27.09 -9.56
N SER A 881 -1.64 26.58 -8.35
CA SER A 881 -0.77 25.59 -7.74
C SER A 881 -0.82 24.26 -8.50
N LYS A 882 0.34 23.67 -8.79
CA LYS A 882 0.45 22.29 -9.29
C LYS A 882 -0.17 21.24 -8.35
N HIS A 883 -0.45 21.63 -7.10
CA HIS A 883 -1.07 20.79 -6.07
C HIS A 883 -2.53 21.19 -5.77
N PHE A 884 -3.21 21.96 -6.63
CA PHE A 884 -4.57 22.45 -6.36
C PHE A 884 -5.56 21.34 -5.95
N LYS A 885 -5.48 20.14 -6.54
CA LYS A 885 -6.32 18.98 -6.18
C LYS A 885 -6.16 18.57 -4.71
N LEU A 886 -4.94 18.59 -4.19
CA LEU A 886 -4.61 18.28 -2.80
C LEU A 886 -5.21 19.32 -1.85
N ILE A 887 -5.18 20.60 -2.26
CA ILE A 887 -5.73 21.74 -1.50
C ILE A 887 -7.26 21.73 -1.53
N LEU A 888 -7.89 21.41 -2.67
CA LEU A 888 -9.36 21.37 -2.83
C LEU A 888 -10.01 20.18 -2.11
N SER A 889 -9.36 19.02 -2.06
CA SER A 889 -9.93 17.78 -1.50
C SER A 889 -10.53 17.94 -0.08
N PRO A 890 -9.85 18.57 0.90
CA PRO A 890 -10.44 18.89 2.21
C PRO A 890 -11.75 19.69 2.14
N PHE A 891 -11.82 20.73 1.31
CA PHE A 891 -13.05 21.53 1.15
C PHE A 891 -14.18 20.74 0.51
N ILE A 892 -13.88 19.92 -0.50
CA ILE A 892 -14.84 19.06 -1.18
C ILE A 892 -15.46 18.07 -0.19
N ASN A 893 -14.61 17.46 0.66
CA ASN A 893 -15.05 16.52 1.69
C ASN A 893 -15.80 17.19 2.85
N ALA A 894 -15.63 18.50 3.08
CA ALA A 894 -16.33 19.22 4.14
C ALA A 894 -17.73 19.75 3.72
N MET A 895 -18.07 19.75 2.43
CA MET A 895 -19.41 20.18 1.96
C MET A 895 -20.52 19.24 2.44
N THR A 896 -21.69 19.81 2.74
CA THR A 896 -22.86 19.02 3.16
C THR A 896 -24.18 19.45 2.53
N THR A 897 -24.26 20.62 1.89
CA THR A 897 -25.50 21.15 1.27
C THR A 897 -25.41 21.29 -0.25
N LYS A 898 -26.57 21.25 -0.94
CA LYS A 898 -26.66 21.51 -2.38
C LYS A 898 -26.15 22.91 -2.75
N ALA A 899 -26.41 23.92 -1.91
CA ALA A 899 -25.97 25.29 -2.14
C ALA A 899 -24.43 25.45 -2.09
N GLU A 900 -23.76 24.78 -1.15
CA GLU A 900 -22.28 24.72 -1.11
C GLU A 900 -21.70 24.05 -2.35
N PHE A 901 -22.28 22.90 -2.74
CA PHE A 901 -21.86 22.17 -3.92
C PHE A 901 -21.99 23.01 -5.19
N SER A 902 -23.15 23.64 -5.42
CA SER A 902 -23.39 24.49 -6.59
C SER A 902 -22.45 25.70 -6.62
N ALA A 903 -22.26 26.38 -5.48
CA ALA A 903 -21.35 27.53 -5.40
C ALA A 903 -19.89 27.15 -5.73
N LEU A 904 -19.41 26.00 -5.24
CA LEU A 904 -18.07 25.51 -5.57
C LEU A 904 -17.96 25.04 -7.02
N TYR A 905 -18.96 24.29 -7.52
CA TYR A 905 -19.03 23.82 -8.90
C TYR A 905 -18.93 24.99 -9.88
N ASP A 906 -19.80 25.99 -9.72
CA ASP A 906 -19.87 27.17 -10.59
C ASP A 906 -18.58 27.99 -10.54
N HIS A 907 -17.97 28.11 -9.36
CA HIS A 907 -16.71 28.83 -9.18
C HIS A 907 -15.55 28.12 -9.88
N LEU A 908 -15.43 26.80 -9.73
CA LEU A 908 -14.41 26.01 -10.41
C LEU A 908 -14.64 25.98 -11.92
N HIS A 909 -15.89 25.86 -12.37
CA HIS A 909 -16.26 25.88 -13.79
C HIS A 909 -15.89 27.21 -14.48
N ARG A 910 -16.05 28.35 -13.79
CA ARG A 910 -15.66 29.67 -14.31
C ARG A 910 -14.16 29.96 -14.30
N ASN A 911 -13.38 29.35 -13.39
CA ASN A 911 -11.98 29.71 -13.17
C ASN A 911 -10.96 28.65 -13.64
N LEU A 912 -11.40 27.42 -13.97
CA LEU A 912 -10.53 26.39 -14.54
C LEU A 912 -10.44 26.48 -16.07
N PRO A 913 -9.31 26.09 -16.68
CA PRO A 913 -9.21 25.91 -18.13
C PRO A 913 -10.23 24.86 -18.63
N SER A 914 -10.77 25.06 -19.83
CA SER A 914 -11.77 24.15 -20.45
C SER A 914 -11.31 22.69 -20.50
N SER A 915 -10.00 22.44 -20.64
CA SER A 915 -9.40 21.11 -20.60
C SER A 915 -9.52 20.40 -19.24
N MET A 916 -9.63 21.14 -18.14
CA MET A 916 -9.82 20.61 -16.78
C MET A 916 -11.30 20.51 -16.36
N VAL A 917 -12.17 21.33 -16.95
CA VAL A 917 -13.62 21.35 -16.65
C VAL A 917 -14.28 19.98 -16.90
N SER A 918 -13.82 19.22 -17.90
CA SER A 918 -14.30 17.85 -18.17
C SER A 918 -14.10 16.87 -17.01
N GLY A 919 -13.09 17.09 -16.16
CA GLY A 919 -12.81 16.28 -14.97
C GLY A 919 -13.55 16.74 -13.71
N LEU A 920 -14.20 17.92 -13.73
CA LEU A 920 -14.75 18.58 -12.55
C LEU A 920 -15.78 17.73 -11.81
N SER A 921 -16.71 17.10 -12.53
CA SER A 921 -17.74 16.24 -11.93
C SER A 921 -17.17 15.02 -11.21
N SER A 922 -16.01 14.51 -11.65
CA SER A 922 -15.32 13.39 -11.00
C SER A 922 -14.59 13.85 -9.74
N MET A 923 -14.01 15.05 -9.76
CA MET A 923 -13.31 15.63 -8.61
C MET A 923 -14.26 15.99 -7.47
N LEU A 924 -15.48 16.43 -7.79
CA LEU A 924 -16.50 16.85 -6.83
C LEU A 924 -17.42 15.72 -6.34
N GLU A 925 -17.29 14.50 -6.88
CA GLU A 925 -18.16 13.36 -6.55
C GLU A 925 -18.20 13.02 -5.04
N PRO A 926 -17.09 13.05 -4.27
CA PRO A 926 -17.12 12.80 -2.81
C PRO A 926 -17.97 13.81 -2.03
N GLY A 927 -17.96 15.08 -2.46
CA GLY A 927 -18.83 16.12 -1.88
C GLY A 927 -20.29 15.90 -2.25
N LEU A 928 -20.58 15.49 -3.48
CA LEU A 928 -21.95 15.19 -3.93
C LEU A 928 -22.56 13.98 -3.20
N ASP A 929 -21.77 12.94 -2.92
CA ASP A 929 -22.18 11.78 -2.11
C ASP A 929 -22.68 12.21 -0.73
N ARG A 930 -21.89 13.02 -0.01
CA ARG A 930 -22.24 13.59 1.30
C ARG A 930 -23.51 14.44 1.27
N VAL A 931 -23.65 15.29 0.25
CA VAL A 931 -24.85 16.12 0.03
C VAL A 931 -26.08 15.24 -0.19
N ASN A 932 -25.98 14.20 -1.02
CA ASN A 932 -27.10 13.30 -1.30
C ASN A 932 -27.51 12.50 -0.05
N TRP A 933 -26.53 11.96 0.69
CA TRP A 933 -26.79 11.28 1.96
C TRP A 933 -27.56 12.18 2.94
N ARG A 934 -27.10 13.43 3.15
CA ARG A 934 -27.76 14.38 4.05
C ARG A 934 -29.22 14.68 3.64
N ASN A 935 -29.50 14.77 2.34
CA ASN A 935 -30.85 15.07 1.87
C ASN A 935 -31.80 13.87 2.01
N ASN A 936 -31.30 12.64 1.86
CA ASN A 936 -32.14 11.45 1.68
C ASN A 936 -32.23 10.56 2.93
N LEU A 937 -31.18 10.49 3.76
CA LEU A 937 -31.02 9.45 4.80
C LEU A 937 -30.81 10.02 6.22
N TYR A 938 -30.62 11.33 6.35
CA TYR A 938 -30.40 12.01 7.63
C TYR A 938 -31.55 11.79 8.65
N PHE A 939 -32.81 11.88 8.19
CA PHE A 939 -33.96 11.69 9.06
C PHE A 939 -34.17 10.22 9.45
N ASP A 940 -33.83 9.28 8.59
CA ASP A 940 -33.89 7.85 8.88
C ASP A 940 -32.88 7.45 9.96
N LEU A 941 -31.65 7.98 9.89
CA LEU A 941 -30.66 7.83 10.96
C LEU A 941 -31.17 8.40 12.28
N LEU A 942 -31.71 9.64 12.29
CA LEU A 942 -32.22 10.25 13.51
C LEU A 942 -33.41 9.47 14.11
N LYS A 943 -34.30 8.94 13.27
CA LYS A 943 -35.42 8.09 13.70
C LYS A 943 -34.93 6.77 14.29
N ALA A 944 -33.97 6.11 13.64
CA ALA A 944 -33.35 4.89 14.13
C ALA A 944 -32.65 5.09 15.48
N ILE A 945 -31.86 6.17 15.62
CA ILE A 945 -31.21 6.52 16.88
C ILE A 945 -32.25 6.76 17.99
N ARG A 946 -33.30 7.54 17.70
CA ARG A 946 -34.35 7.84 18.67
C ARG A 946 -34.98 6.55 19.22
N ASN A 947 -35.32 5.60 18.36
CA ASN A 947 -35.89 4.31 18.79
C ASN A 947 -34.89 3.53 19.66
N PHE A 948 -33.63 3.43 19.23
CA PHE A 948 -32.56 2.76 20.00
C PHE A 948 -32.28 3.39 21.38
N THR A 949 -32.53 4.70 21.54
CA THR A 949 -32.44 5.37 22.84
C THR A 949 -33.67 5.21 23.74
N LEU A 950 -34.80 4.74 23.21
CA LEU A 950 -36.08 4.63 23.94
C LEU A 950 -36.45 3.18 24.32
N ASP A 951 -36.01 2.17 23.56
CA ASP A 951 -36.38 0.76 23.80
C ASP A 951 -35.81 0.13 25.10
N ASP A 952 -34.87 0.80 25.78
CA ASP A 952 -34.32 0.35 27.08
C ASP A 952 -35.11 0.86 28.31
N GLY A 953 -36.25 1.54 28.10
CA GLY A 953 -37.23 1.71 29.17
C GLY A 953 -37.83 0.35 29.53
N PRO A 954 -38.05 0.01 30.82
CA PRO A 954 -38.70 -1.23 31.18
C PRO A 954 -40.08 -1.27 30.51
N LYS A 955 -40.32 -2.27 29.66
CA LYS A 955 -41.63 -2.56 29.08
C LYS A 955 -42.59 -2.94 30.21
N LYS A 956 -43.19 -1.94 30.84
CA LYS A 956 -44.41 -2.11 31.62
C LYS A 956 -45.43 -2.70 30.65
N SER A 957 -45.88 -3.91 30.95
CA SER A 957 -47.07 -4.50 30.39
C SER A 957 -48.25 -3.57 30.66
N SER A 958 -48.63 -2.76 29.68
CA SER A 958 -49.86 -1.98 29.71
C SER A 958 -51.00 -2.83 29.17
N ASP A 959 -51.44 -3.80 29.96
CA ASP A 959 -52.87 -4.10 30.01
C ASP A 959 -53.56 -2.86 30.60
N SER A 960 -54.22 -2.07 29.76
CA SER A 960 -55.43 -1.31 30.13
C SER A 960 -55.89 -0.42 28.96
N ASP A 961 -57.16 -0.60 28.58
CA ASP A 961 -57.91 0.31 27.71
C ASP A 961 -58.09 1.72 28.31
N SER A 962 -58.57 2.66 27.46
CA SER A 962 -59.05 4.02 27.78
C SER A 962 -57.99 5.02 28.30
N LEU A 963 -57.68 6.12 27.59
CA LEU A 963 -58.58 7.19 27.12
C LEU A 963 -57.92 8.04 26.03
#